data_AF-A0A1Y1SF18-F1
#
_entry.id   AF-A0A1Y1SF18-F1
#
_cell.length_a   1.000
_cell.length_b   1.000
_cell.length_c   1.000
_cell.angle_alpha   90.00
_cell.angle_beta   90.00
_cell.angle_gamma   90.00
#
_symmetry.space_group_name_H-M   'P 1'
#
loop_
_entity.id
_entity.type
_entity.pdbx_description
1 polymer ?
#
loop_
_entity_poly.entity_id
_entity_poly.type
_entity_poly.pdbx_seq_one_letter_code
_entity_poly.pdbx_strand_id
1 'polypeptide(L)'
;MNRLPRLFCSLAVSALLVACQGGRGQPSASASDADATPVPAEPEGLWLAGDTHVHTDHSSDGSALRQGLDQRGPGNVSVADQIGQGELNGLDWLPITDHRTFVQHYDPLWESSRLILITGEEANGSPHANPLGAVDTIVQGSVPEGRPSWSRLQTSIWDAHSQGAAWQHNHPDDGHLNDDLTRNENANAVGADLVEGWNSYSGIERSMEYAEAQWNDGFRFGITASSDSHFRELWALTGPGVPSTRAFAPNASARGVIQAMRAGRTTTTAGERRAPYVFLDADFNADGLFEAMAGDELQVPAGTPGVLRIRLARALPLLTRVHVYASPGGRVEGPIQTFTVTAPNQEFELELSAPDQPAWYYVEVRGVGAPHSIDLDAFGDPSRLHLDQLIVDERRAISSPIFIGPHLAEPEPAEALPPMLTRDDGAQRVLGQAGQFAGFPDVAVSDGVTHVVAERHMPGKTGVMYRRIDANGAAEPIELAPLSASARFVRVAARGQDVWAVWQDERASQAPRRPAIYARHSANGGLSWAPEIVVRALDGRAEMPDVAVLDDGSPVIVWQEIAAGRAFDVMVQALARDVEPVNLSAAGKQTNPANLVDTRSARYPASIWPRLAVAPDGQLAVVFHDNRNDPDPNWTSQLGTGEDESTEFDNWDVMIALGQDGQWSALHNLGVPERADRHADVVFNDDGRLVVAWDSKEMRPAGVNTAIYSTWSDDKGVSWQPPQSVAEDAQMMSQYPRLGAQGSLVRMAWYDNRASDWRWKIMTATLHAGVWGDGHLLPAPGNNTWPALSADQLVFASTRDAKRAQRDVTQVIYRIELPL
;
A
#
# COMPACT_ATOMS: atom_id res chain seq x y z
N MET A 1 5.56 53.06 -30.08
CA MET A 1 5.27 52.50 -28.74
C MET A 1 5.11 51.00 -28.95
N ASN A 2 6.22 50.25 -28.90
CA ASN A 2 6.64 49.36 -27.80
C ASN A 2 6.08 47.93 -27.97
N ARG A 3 6.87 46.87 -28.18
CA ARG A 3 8.33 46.74 -28.40
C ARG A 3 8.63 45.56 -29.38
N LEU A 4 9.92 45.40 -29.75
CA LEU A 4 10.41 44.68 -30.94
C LEU A 4 10.51 43.13 -30.84
N PRO A 5 10.67 42.44 -31.99
CA PRO A 5 10.85 40.98 -32.09
C PRO A 5 12.32 40.50 -32.15
N ARG A 6 12.49 39.17 -32.23
CA ARG A 6 13.76 38.43 -32.38
C ARG A 6 14.38 38.57 -33.79
N LEU A 7 15.72 38.44 -33.91
CA LEU A 7 16.39 37.98 -35.14
C LEU A 7 17.74 37.27 -34.85
N PHE A 8 18.45 36.81 -35.89
CA PHE A 8 19.27 35.58 -35.96
C PHE A 8 20.80 35.75 -36.24
N CYS A 9 21.54 34.63 -36.14
CA CYS A 9 22.89 34.32 -36.71
C CYS A 9 24.13 35.00 -36.05
N SER A 10 25.35 34.44 -35.99
CA SER A 10 26.09 33.33 -36.69
C SER A 10 27.30 32.84 -35.80
N LEU A 11 28.25 31.93 -36.13
CA LEU A 11 28.66 31.16 -37.33
C LEU A 11 29.45 29.85 -36.92
N ALA A 12 30.02 29.15 -37.92
CA ALA A 12 30.84 27.92 -37.99
C ALA A 12 32.20 27.81 -37.23
N VAL A 13 32.77 26.59 -37.16
CA VAL A 13 34.10 26.15 -37.70
C VAL A 13 34.15 24.59 -37.87
N SER A 14 35.00 24.09 -38.78
CA SER A 14 35.07 22.70 -39.30
C SER A 14 36.37 21.94 -38.95
N ALA A 15 36.40 20.60 -39.03
CA ALA A 15 37.55 19.77 -39.52
C ALA A 15 37.26 18.25 -39.56
N LEU A 16 37.86 17.50 -40.51
CA LEU A 16 37.84 16.03 -40.61
C LEU A 16 39.05 15.55 -41.47
N LEU A 17 39.53 14.30 -41.27
CA LEU A 17 40.57 13.54 -42.06
C LEU A 17 42.06 13.91 -41.78
N VAL A 18 43.09 13.02 -41.80
CA VAL A 18 43.22 11.52 -41.79
C VAL A 18 44.69 11.07 -41.52
N ALA A 19 44.92 9.77 -41.21
CA ALA A 19 46.18 8.97 -41.30
C ALA A 19 47.34 9.22 -40.27
N CYS A 20 48.19 8.25 -39.88
CA CYS A 20 48.18 6.76 -40.02
C CYS A 20 49.21 6.08 -39.08
N GLN A 21 48.97 4.81 -38.73
CA GLN A 21 49.93 3.73 -38.34
C GLN A 21 50.85 3.88 -37.11
N GLY A 22 50.85 2.83 -36.27
CA GLY A 22 51.88 2.57 -35.26
C GLY A 22 51.39 1.59 -34.18
N GLY A 23 51.75 0.31 -34.25
CA GLY A 23 51.24 -0.72 -33.32
C GLY A 23 52.17 -1.06 -32.15
N ARG A 24 51.66 -1.96 -31.28
CA ARG A 24 52.27 -2.69 -30.15
C ARG A 24 51.87 -2.19 -28.75
N GLY A 25 51.47 -3.16 -27.93
CA GLY A 25 51.48 -3.09 -26.46
C GLY A 25 50.10 -2.85 -25.84
N GLN A 26 49.52 -3.89 -25.23
CA GLN A 26 48.67 -3.68 -24.06
C GLN A 26 49.54 -3.17 -22.91
N PRO A 27 49.19 -2.09 -22.23
CA PRO A 27 49.43 -1.94 -20.80
C PRO A 27 48.30 -2.66 -20.06
N SER A 28 48.65 -3.47 -19.07
CA SER A 28 47.71 -4.04 -18.10
C SER A 28 46.85 -2.96 -17.46
N ALA A 29 45.54 -3.19 -17.35
CA ALA A 29 44.70 -2.42 -16.45
C ALA A 29 45.23 -2.59 -15.02
N SER A 30 45.79 -1.53 -14.44
CA SER A 30 46.19 -1.48 -13.03
C SER A 30 44.92 -1.44 -12.18
N ALA A 31 44.67 -2.53 -11.46
CA ALA A 31 43.61 -2.57 -10.46
C ALA A 31 44.01 -1.73 -9.23
N SER A 32 43.46 -0.52 -9.13
CA SER A 32 43.42 0.28 -7.89
C SER A 32 42.50 1.49 -8.11
N ASP A 33 41.20 1.32 -7.90
CA ASP A 33 40.21 2.36 -7.53
C ASP A 33 38.81 1.75 -7.25
N ALA A 34 38.78 0.47 -6.87
CA ALA A 34 37.56 -0.29 -6.61
C ALA A 34 37.49 -0.74 -5.15
N ASP A 35 37.59 0.21 -4.21
CA ASP A 35 37.15 0.03 -2.81
C ASP A 35 37.00 1.35 -2.03
N ALA A 36 36.61 2.45 -2.70
CA ALA A 36 36.13 3.62 -2.01
C ALA A 36 34.66 3.39 -1.64
N THR A 37 34.39 2.98 -0.40
CA THR A 37 33.05 3.11 0.19
C THR A 37 32.58 4.55 -0.01
N PRO A 38 31.37 4.80 -0.55
CA PRO A 38 30.83 6.15 -0.64
C PRO A 38 30.84 6.78 0.76
N VAL A 39 31.43 7.98 0.89
CA VAL A 39 31.28 8.77 2.10
C VAL A 39 29.78 9.08 2.25
N PRO A 40 29.15 8.77 3.39
CA PRO A 40 27.76 9.12 3.63
C PRO A 40 27.54 10.63 3.44
N ALA A 41 26.41 11.00 2.86
CA ALA A 41 25.99 12.40 2.74
C ALA A 41 24.78 12.64 3.64
N GLU A 42 24.53 13.89 4.04
CA GLU A 42 23.26 14.24 4.72
C GLU A 42 22.06 13.76 3.88
N PRO A 43 21.01 13.17 4.48
CA PRO A 43 19.89 12.63 3.71
C PRO A 43 19.15 13.72 2.90
N GLU A 44 19.09 13.53 1.58
CA GLU A 44 18.32 14.40 0.69
C GLU A 44 16.81 14.06 0.74
N GLY A 45 15.97 15.08 0.87
CA GLY A 45 14.51 14.93 0.93
C GLY A 45 13.81 16.14 1.53
N LEU A 46 12.54 15.96 1.91
CA LEU A 46 11.69 16.98 2.51
C LEU A 46 10.72 16.39 3.54
N TRP A 47 10.43 17.19 4.57
CA TRP A 47 9.43 16.88 5.59
C TRP A 47 8.04 17.31 5.13
N LEU A 48 7.18 16.34 4.84
CA LEU A 48 5.79 16.55 4.39
C LEU A 48 4.83 16.35 5.57
N ALA A 49 3.97 17.33 5.84
CA ALA A 49 2.99 17.27 6.92
C ALA A 49 1.74 16.48 6.50
N GLY A 50 1.16 15.74 7.44
CA GLY A 50 -0.04 14.93 7.22
C GLY A 50 -0.68 14.47 8.53
N ASP A 51 -1.53 13.48 8.38
CA ASP A 51 -2.21 12.75 9.44
C ASP A 51 -2.20 11.27 9.07
N THR A 52 -2.33 10.37 10.04
CA THR A 52 -2.29 8.93 9.85
C THR A 52 -3.58 8.22 10.21
N HIS A 53 -4.58 8.92 10.75
CA HIS A 53 -5.82 8.33 11.23
C HIS A 53 -6.97 9.34 11.10
N VAL A 54 -7.86 9.14 10.12
CA VAL A 54 -8.96 10.06 9.79
C VAL A 54 -10.14 9.28 9.23
N HIS A 55 -11.33 9.50 9.81
CA HIS A 55 -12.57 8.79 9.51
C HIS A 55 -13.59 9.66 8.79
N THR A 56 -14.55 9.03 8.12
CA THR A 56 -15.66 9.67 7.41
C THR A 56 -16.94 8.88 7.65
N ASP A 57 -18.08 9.33 7.12
CA ASP A 57 -19.29 8.51 7.15
C ASP A 57 -19.21 7.19 6.36
N HIS A 58 -18.09 6.85 5.71
CA HIS A 58 -17.86 5.48 5.24
C HIS A 58 -17.66 4.50 6.40
N SER A 59 -17.14 4.93 7.58
CA SER A 59 -17.14 4.15 8.83
C SER A 59 -18.46 4.29 9.61
N SER A 60 -18.68 3.40 10.58
CA SER A 60 -19.85 3.33 11.47
C SER A 60 -20.13 4.59 12.29
N ASP A 61 -19.04 5.25 12.67
CA ASP A 61 -18.87 6.18 13.79
C ASP A 61 -18.24 7.51 13.34
N GLY A 62 -17.84 7.65 12.07
CA GLY A 62 -17.23 8.86 11.50
C GLY A 62 -18.14 10.09 11.44
N SER A 63 -19.20 10.15 12.25
CA SER A 63 -19.90 11.37 12.63
C SER A 63 -20.63 11.22 13.98
N ALA A 64 -20.73 12.33 14.74
CA ALA A 64 -21.22 12.32 16.12
C ALA A 64 -22.69 11.89 16.24
N LEU A 65 -23.51 12.18 15.21
CA LEU A 65 -24.92 11.75 15.16
C LEU A 65 -25.07 10.26 14.90
N ARG A 66 -24.13 9.61 14.21
CA ARG A 66 -24.14 8.16 14.04
C ARG A 66 -23.74 7.46 15.32
N GLN A 67 -22.56 7.78 15.87
CA GLN A 67 -22.06 7.14 17.10
C GLN A 67 -23.04 7.35 18.26
N GLY A 68 -23.56 8.57 18.45
CA GLY A 68 -24.52 8.89 19.51
C GLY A 68 -25.93 8.32 19.34
N LEU A 69 -26.26 7.70 18.19
CA LEU A 69 -27.58 7.12 17.89
C LEU A 69 -27.48 5.68 17.37
N ASP A 70 -26.52 4.88 17.87
CA ASP A 70 -26.46 3.44 17.55
C ASP A 70 -26.35 3.21 16.02
N GLN A 71 -25.57 4.06 15.35
CA GLN A 71 -25.34 4.15 13.90
C GLN A 71 -26.57 4.51 13.03
N ARG A 72 -27.76 4.69 13.63
CA ARG A 72 -29.03 5.00 12.94
C ARG A 72 -29.15 6.46 12.48
N GLY A 73 -28.27 7.34 12.95
CA GLY A 73 -28.26 8.75 12.60
C GLY A 73 -27.83 9.04 11.15
N PRO A 74 -28.15 10.24 10.62
CA PRO A 74 -27.60 10.70 9.35
C PRO A 74 -26.11 11.03 9.49
N GLY A 75 -25.36 10.90 8.40
CA GLY A 75 -23.97 11.31 8.33
C GLY A 75 -23.79 12.81 8.10
N ASN A 76 -22.68 13.38 8.57
CA ASN A 76 -22.35 14.79 8.34
C ASN A 76 -20.86 15.10 8.02
N VAL A 77 -20.00 14.09 7.85
CA VAL A 77 -18.57 14.16 7.52
C VAL A 77 -18.28 13.36 6.24
N SER A 78 -18.33 14.04 5.09
CA SER A 78 -17.95 13.42 3.81
C SER A 78 -16.43 13.30 3.63
N VAL A 79 -15.99 12.51 2.63
CA VAL A 79 -14.58 12.49 2.18
C VAL A 79 -14.07 13.89 1.84
N ALA A 80 -14.89 14.70 1.16
CA ALA A 80 -14.54 16.09 0.82
C ALA A 80 -14.45 17.01 2.04
N ASP A 81 -15.24 16.76 3.10
CA ASP A 81 -15.16 17.49 4.37
C ASP A 81 -13.78 17.30 5.02
N GLN A 82 -13.31 16.05 5.17
CA GLN A 82 -12.00 15.77 5.79
C GLN A 82 -10.82 16.24 4.92
N ILE A 83 -10.87 15.99 3.61
CA ILE A 83 -9.87 16.52 2.66
C ILE A 83 -9.81 18.05 2.74
N GLY A 84 -10.97 18.71 2.71
CA GLY A 84 -11.08 20.16 2.83
C GLY A 84 -10.51 20.67 4.17
N GLN A 85 -10.74 19.97 5.27
CA GLN A 85 -10.19 20.32 6.58
C GLN A 85 -8.67 20.10 6.64
N GLY A 86 -8.13 19.04 6.02
CA GLY A 86 -6.69 18.81 5.87
C GLY A 86 -6.00 19.93 5.07
N GLU A 87 -6.59 20.36 3.95
CA GLU A 87 -6.12 21.53 3.21
C GLU A 87 -6.21 22.82 4.06
N LEU A 88 -7.32 22.99 4.81
CA LEU A 88 -7.52 24.10 5.74
C LEU A 88 -6.62 24.05 6.98
N ASN A 89 -5.95 22.93 7.26
CA ASN A 89 -4.88 22.81 8.24
C ASN A 89 -3.48 22.83 7.62
N GLY A 90 -3.36 22.79 6.28
CA GLY A 90 -2.10 22.95 5.57
C GLY A 90 -1.24 21.69 5.58
N LEU A 91 -1.89 20.52 5.50
CA LEU A 91 -1.24 19.25 5.23
C LEU A 91 -0.74 19.19 3.77
N ASP A 92 0.24 18.31 3.52
CA ASP A 92 0.76 17.95 2.20
C ASP A 92 0.22 16.59 1.73
N TRP A 93 -0.16 15.70 2.67
CA TRP A 93 -0.72 14.37 2.40
C TRP A 93 -1.78 13.98 3.43
N LEU A 94 -2.69 13.09 3.03
CA LEU A 94 -3.80 12.62 3.87
C LEU A 94 -4.27 11.23 3.41
N PRO A 95 -4.30 10.22 4.28
CA PRO A 95 -5.10 9.01 4.11
C PRO A 95 -6.53 9.25 4.61
N ILE A 96 -7.46 8.41 4.16
CA ILE A 96 -8.73 8.19 4.85
C ILE A 96 -8.70 6.73 5.31
N THR A 97 -8.98 6.47 6.59
CA THR A 97 -8.75 5.19 7.26
C THR A 97 -10.03 4.68 7.93
N ASP A 98 -11.14 4.67 7.21
CA ASP A 98 -12.42 4.21 7.74
C ASP A 98 -12.33 2.76 8.27
N HIS A 99 -13.04 2.46 9.37
CA HIS A 99 -13.06 1.13 9.96
C HIS A 99 -13.44 0.04 8.96
N ARG A 100 -12.53 -0.94 8.83
CA ARG A 100 -12.77 -2.27 8.24
C ARG A 100 -13.35 -2.23 6.82
N THR A 101 -13.09 -1.14 6.08
CA THR A 101 -13.49 -0.97 4.68
C THR A 101 -12.47 -0.15 3.88
N PHE A 102 -12.48 -0.37 2.57
CA PHE A 102 -11.59 0.29 1.59
C PHE A 102 -12.38 1.08 0.53
N VAL A 103 -13.71 1.14 0.65
CA VAL A 103 -14.63 1.69 -0.37
C VAL A 103 -14.60 3.21 -0.51
N GLN A 104 -14.11 3.94 0.49
CA GLN A 104 -13.95 5.40 0.51
C GLN A 104 -13.10 5.93 -0.65
N HIS A 105 -12.17 5.13 -1.18
CA HIS A 105 -11.35 5.49 -2.35
C HIS A 105 -12.12 5.39 -3.68
N TYR A 106 -13.28 4.72 -3.67
CA TYR A 106 -14.18 4.60 -4.81
C TYR A 106 -15.24 5.71 -4.83
N ASP A 107 -15.30 6.56 -3.80
CA ASP A 107 -16.16 7.74 -3.79
C ASP A 107 -15.65 8.81 -4.77
N PRO A 108 -16.54 9.48 -5.55
CA PRO A 108 -16.15 10.56 -6.46
C PRO A 108 -15.61 11.81 -5.74
N LEU A 109 -15.83 11.97 -4.42
CA LEU A 109 -15.30 13.07 -3.60
C LEU A 109 -13.87 12.82 -3.11
N TRP A 110 -13.29 11.63 -3.35
CA TRP A 110 -11.88 11.36 -3.08
C TRP A 110 -10.98 12.04 -4.12
N GLU A 111 -10.89 13.36 -4.04
CA GLU A 111 -10.03 14.21 -4.88
C GLU A 111 -9.51 15.43 -4.11
N SER A 112 -8.27 15.84 -4.38
CA SER A 112 -7.69 17.09 -3.90
C SER A 112 -6.67 17.60 -4.91
N SER A 113 -6.60 18.91 -5.12
CA SER A 113 -5.53 19.52 -5.94
C SER A 113 -4.33 20.02 -5.12
N ARG A 114 -4.31 19.73 -3.82
CA ARG A 114 -3.30 20.21 -2.87
C ARG A 114 -2.66 19.09 -2.03
N LEU A 115 -3.44 18.08 -1.67
CA LEU A 115 -3.00 16.93 -0.89
C LEU A 115 -2.60 15.78 -1.81
N ILE A 116 -1.51 15.10 -1.45
CA ILE A 116 -1.20 13.76 -1.92
C ILE A 116 -2.15 12.81 -1.17
N LEU A 117 -3.19 12.33 -1.85
CA LEU A 117 -4.14 11.38 -1.26
C LEU A 117 -3.52 9.98 -1.20
N ILE A 118 -3.39 9.47 0.02
CA ILE A 118 -2.91 8.13 0.34
C ILE A 118 -4.13 7.22 0.53
N THR A 119 -4.03 5.96 0.12
CA THR A 119 -5.04 4.94 0.41
C THR A 119 -4.84 4.38 1.82
N GLY A 120 -5.90 4.00 2.52
CA GLY A 120 -5.80 3.39 3.85
C GLY A 120 -7.13 2.85 4.34
N GLU A 121 -7.11 2.15 5.45
CA GLU A 121 -8.29 1.66 6.18
C GLU A 121 -7.88 1.61 7.65
N GLU A 122 -8.82 1.52 8.57
CA GLU A 122 -8.53 1.01 9.91
C GLU A 122 -8.89 -0.48 9.94
N ALA A 123 -7.88 -1.28 9.67
CA ALA A 123 -7.98 -2.73 9.54
C ALA A 123 -8.14 -3.42 10.91
N ASN A 124 -8.52 -4.70 10.83
CA ASN A 124 -8.76 -5.62 11.96
C ASN A 124 -10.01 -5.29 12.80
N GLY A 125 -10.54 -6.29 13.49
CA GLY A 125 -11.54 -6.07 14.55
C GLY A 125 -10.94 -5.80 15.93
N SER A 126 -9.73 -6.30 16.19
CA SER A 126 -8.87 -5.92 17.32
C SER A 126 -7.51 -6.65 17.19
N PRO A 127 -6.36 -6.01 17.47
CA PRO A 127 -6.21 -4.57 17.70
C PRO A 127 -6.35 -3.81 16.38
N HIS A 128 -6.81 -2.56 16.44
CA HIS A 128 -6.89 -1.73 15.24
C HIS A 128 -5.49 -1.36 14.69
N ALA A 129 -5.43 -1.19 13.37
CA ALA A 129 -4.19 -0.87 12.68
C ALA A 129 -4.44 -0.24 11.30
N ASN A 130 -3.61 0.73 10.90
CA ASN A 130 -3.72 1.39 9.59
C ASN A 130 -2.66 0.85 8.60
N PRO A 131 -3.04 0.04 7.58
CA PRO A 131 -2.18 -0.31 6.45
C PRO A 131 -2.11 0.85 5.43
N LEU A 132 -1.31 1.86 5.75
CA LEU A 132 -1.18 3.10 5.00
C LEU A 132 -0.49 2.87 3.64
N GLY A 133 -1.20 3.17 2.56
CA GLY A 133 -0.75 2.98 1.18
C GLY A 133 -1.05 1.59 0.61
N ALA A 134 -1.95 0.83 1.24
CA ALA A 134 -2.50 -0.42 0.71
C ALA A 134 -3.12 -0.23 -0.68
N VAL A 135 -3.11 -1.28 -1.51
CA VAL A 135 -3.74 -1.30 -2.83
C VAL A 135 -5.14 -1.93 -2.80
N ASP A 136 -5.48 -2.60 -1.70
CA ASP A 136 -6.77 -3.24 -1.41
C ASP A 136 -6.89 -3.49 0.10
N THR A 137 -8.07 -3.89 0.58
CA THR A 137 -8.34 -4.19 1.99
C THR A 137 -7.50 -5.35 2.56
N ILE A 138 -7.19 -5.29 3.86
CA ILE A 138 -6.51 -6.34 4.62
C ILE A 138 -7.55 -7.15 5.41
N VAL A 139 -7.89 -8.34 4.88
CA VAL A 139 -8.82 -9.25 5.56
C VAL A 139 -8.17 -9.86 6.80
N GLN A 140 -8.62 -9.47 7.99
CA GLN A 140 -8.28 -10.18 9.22
C GLN A 140 -9.15 -11.45 9.33
N GLY A 141 -8.55 -12.59 8.99
CA GLY A 141 -9.20 -13.90 9.05
C GLY A 141 -9.58 -14.37 10.47
N SER A 142 -10.19 -15.56 10.53
CA SER A 142 -10.40 -16.25 11.80
C SER A 142 -9.07 -16.78 12.38
N VAL A 143 -9.04 -17.15 13.66
CA VAL A 143 -7.84 -17.76 14.27
C VAL A 143 -7.83 -19.26 13.96
N PRO A 144 -6.85 -19.81 13.24
CA PRO A 144 -6.80 -21.24 12.94
C PRO A 144 -6.54 -22.07 14.21
N GLU A 145 -7.07 -23.29 14.26
CA GLU A 145 -6.96 -24.14 15.46
C GLU A 145 -5.49 -24.44 15.80
N GLY A 146 -5.14 -24.29 17.08
CA GLY A 146 -3.78 -24.53 17.57
C GLY A 146 -2.76 -23.42 17.26
N ARG A 147 -3.17 -22.29 16.66
CA ARG A 147 -2.34 -21.06 16.60
C ARG A 147 -2.71 -20.11 17.75
N PRO A 148 -1.78 -19.29 18.27
CA PRO A 148 -2.10 -18.21 19.19
C PRO A 148 -2.90 -17.11 18.48
N SER A 149 -3.66 -16.28 19.22
CA SER A 149 -4.66 -15.42 18.59
C SER A 149 -4.01 -14.29 17.76
N TRP A 150 -2.85 -13.80 18.21
CA TRP A 150 -2.04 -12.80 17.51
C TRP A 150 -1.49 -13.26 16.14
N SER A 151 -1.56 -14.57 15.83
CA SER A 151 -1.14 -15.08 14.50
C SER A 151 -1.91 -14.43 13.35
N ARG A 152 -3.18 -14.03 13.56
CA ARG A 152 -3.98 -13.29 12.57
C ARG A 152 -3.41 -11.89 12.29
N LEU A 153 -2.98 -11.18 13.34
CA LEU A 153 -2.35 -9.86 13.25
C LEU A 153 -1.02 -9.97 12.48
N GLN A 154 -0.23 -11.00 12.77
CA GLN A 154 1.01 -11.25 12.03
C GLN A 154 0.77 -11.51 10.53
N THR A 155 -0.30 -12.25 10.17
CA THR A 155 -0.66 -12.44 8.76
C THR A 155 -1.15 -11.16 8.08
N SER A 156 -1.84 -10.27 8.80
CA SER A 156 -2.23 -8.94 8.30
C SER A 156 -1.01 -8.07 7.99
N ILE A 157 -0.01 -8.02 8.90
CA ILE A 157 1.26 -7.31 8.69
C ILE A 157 1.95 -7.81 7.41
N TRP A 158 2.07 -9.14 7.25
CA TRP A 158 2.70 -9.73 6.07
C TRP A 158 1.93 -9.47 4.78
N ASP A 159 0.60 -9.38 4.81
CA ASP A 159 -0.21 -9.06 3.63
C ASP A 159 -0.06 -7.58 3.23
N ALA A 160 -0.17 -6.65 4.19
CA ALA A 160 0.03 -5.22 3.98
C ALA A 160 1.44 -4.89 3.46
N HIS A 161 2.47 -5.54 4.01
CA HIS A 161 3.83 -5.45 3.47
C HIS A 161 3.94 -6.02 2.05
N SER A 162 3.15 -7.05 1.73
CA SER A 162 3.11 -7.63 0.38
C SER A 162 2.53 -6.68 -0.67
N GLN A 163 1.57 -5.84 -0.25
CA GLN A 163 1.03 -4.73 -1.02
C GLN A 163 2.01 -3.53 -1.11
N GLY A 164 3.08 -3.52 -0.31
CA GLY A 164 4.03 -2.40 -0.23
C GLY A 164 3.50 -1.19 0.55
N ALA A 165 2.52 -1.40 1.43
CA ALA A 165 2.00 -0.44 2.42
C ALA A 165 2.95 -0.30 3.63
N ALA A 166 2.71 0.69 4.47
CA ALA A 166 3.26 0.81 5.82
C ALA A 166 2.22 0.33 6.84
N TRP A 167 2.63 -0.45 7.84
CA TRP A 167 1.76 -0.91 8.91
C TRP A 167 1.92 -0.07 10.17
N GLN A 168 0.84 0.57 10.61
CA GLN A 168 0.74 1.29 11.87
C GLN A 168 -0.12 0.50 12.87
N HIS A 169 0.36 0.30 14.11
CA HIS A 169 -0.53 -0.02 15.22
C HIS A 169 -1.17 1.26 15.76
N ASN A 170 -2.50 1.31 15.79
CA ASN A 170 -3.24 2.45 16.36
C ASN A 170 -3.26 2.33 17.89
N HIS A 171 -3.45 3.47 18.56
CA HIS A 171 -3.62 3.66 20.02
C HIS A 171 -3.43 2.38 20.87
N PRO A 172 -2.18 1.92 21.11
CA PRO A 172 -1.90 0.56 21.59
C PRO A 172 -2.39 0.28 23.02
N ASP A 173 -2.79 1.31 23.76
CA ASP A 173 -3.53 1.19 25.02
C ASP A 173 -4.93 0.58 24.87
N ASP A 174 -5.50 0.55 23.66
CA ASP A 174 -6.62 -0.30 23.29
C ASP A 174 -6.18 -1.37 22.27
N GLY A 175 -5.81 -2.54 22.78
CA GLY A 175 -5.59 -3.74 21.98
C GLY A 175 -4.18 -4.36 22.05
N HIS A 176 -3.14 -3.64 22.47
CA HIS A 176 -1.78 -4.20 22.70
C HIS A 176 -1.39 -4.26 24.19
N LEU A 177 -2.11 -3.54 25.06
CA LEU A 177 -2.01 -3.63 26.51
C LEU A 177 -3.22 -4.39 27.11
N ASN A 178 -3.06 -4.86 28.33
CA ASN A 178 -4.13 -5.29 29.23
C ASN A 178 -4.59 -4.09 30.10
N ASP A 179 -5.72 -4.23 30.82
CA ASP A 179 -6.22 -3.23 31.78
C ASP A 179 -5.19 -2.80 32.85
N ASP A 180 -4.24 -3.68 33.19
CA ASP A 180 -3.16 -3.42 34.15
C ASP A 180 -1.90 -2.80 33.53
N LEU A 181 -1.99 -2.38 32.26
CA LEU A 181 -0.93 -1.81 31.42
C LEU A 181 0.22 -2.78 31.09
N THR A 182 0.10 -4.07 31.41
CA THR A 182 1.04 -5.07 30.88
C THR A 182 0.76 -5.35 29.41
N ARG A 183 1.80 -5.66 28.63
CA ARG A 183 1.67 -6.04 27.22
C ARG A 183 0.91 -7.36 27.08
N ASN A 184 -0.06 -7.41 26.18
CA ASN A 184 -0.84 -8.61 25.86
C ASN A 184 -0.21 -9.40 24.69
N GLU A 185 -0.83 -10.50 24.26
CA GLU A 185 -0.25 -11.37 23.22
C GLU A 185 -0.07 -10.70 21.84
N ASN A 186 -0.81 -9.63 21.52
CA ASN A 186 -0.65 -8.90 20.25
C ASN A 186 0.70 -8.18 20.17
N ALA A 187 1.33 -7.85 21.30
CA ALA A 187 2.67 -7.27 21.36
C ALA A 187 3.78 -8.21 20.83
N ASN A 188 3.47 -9.50 20.60
CA ASN A 188 4.39 -10.44 19.94
C ASN A 188 4.52 -10.20 18.43
N ALA A 189 3.60 -9.47 17.81
CA ALA A 189 3.58 -9.30 16.35
C ALA A 189 4.77 -8.46 15.85
N VAL A 190 5.55 -9.03 14.94
CA VAL A 190 6.79 -8.45 14.42
C VAL A 190 6.55 -7.80 13.06
N GLY A 191 7.20 -6.65 12.84
CA GLY A 191 7.24 -5.98 11.53
C GLY A 191 6.33 -4.76 11.38
N ALA A 192 5.70 -4.27 12.45
CA ALA A 192 5.09 -2.94 12.43
C ALA A 192 6.13 -1.89 12.01
N ASP A 193 5.74 -0.97 11.12
CA ASP A 193 6.61 0.13 10.67
C ASP A 193 6.49 1.35 11.59
N LEU A 194 5.29 1.54 12.15
CA LEU A 194 4.86 2.67 12.95
C LEU A 194 4.01 2.24 14.16
N VAL A 195 4.02 3.05 15.21
CA VAL A 195 3.04 3.02 16.31
C VAL A 195 2.47 4.43 16.49
N GLU A 196 1.16 4.51 16.66
CA GLU A 196 0.46 5.73 17.04
C GLU A 196 0.74 6.05 18.51
N GLY A 197 1.88 6.70 18.75
CA GLY A 197 2.31 7.10 20.09
C GLY A 197 1.58 8.33 20.63
N TRP A 198 0.79 9.02 19.80
CA TRP A 198 -0.04 10.16 20.18
C TRP A 198 -1.32 10.20 19.34
N ASN A 199 -2.44 9.87 19.95
CA ASN A 199 -3.77 10.03 19.37
C ASN A 199 -4.59 11.00 20.24
N SER A 200 -5.55 11.69 19.62
CA SER A 200 -6.36 12.74 20.25
C SER A 200 -7.30 12.27 21.36
N TYR A 201 -7.57 10.97 21.48
CA TYR A 201 -8.52 10.39 22.45
C TYR A 201 -7.90 9.30 23.32
N SER A 202 -6.66 8.87 23.02
CA SER A 202 -5.94 7.81 23.74
C SER A 202 -4.91 8.33 24.76
N GLY A 203 -4.41 7.42 25.59
CA GLY A 203 -3.46 7.70 26.66
C GLY A 203 -2.02 7.78 26.18
N ILE A 204 -1.60 8.94 25.67
CA ILE A 204 -0.24 9.21 25.13
C ILE A 204 0.95 8.72 25.99
N GLU A 205 0.80 8.65 27.31
CA GLU A 205 1.85 8.11 28.19
C GLU A 205 1.94 6.59 28.05
N ARG A 206 0.80 5.89 28.05
CA ARG A 206 0.70 4.44 27.87
C ARG A 206 1.22 4.00 26.50
N SER A 207 0.84 4.73 25.45
CA SER A 207 1.25 4.41 24.08
C SER A 207 2.77 4.54 23.88
N MET A 208 3.40 5.47 24.61
CA MET A 208 4.84 5.67 24.62
C MET A 208 5.57 4.72 25.58
N GLU A 209 4.99 4.37 26.73
CA GLU A 209 5.50 3.29 27.61
C GLU A 209 5.53 1.95 26.86
N TYR A 210 4.48 1.64 26.09
CA TYR A 210 4.47 0.52 25.16
C TYR A 210 5.60 0.61 24.12
N ALA A 211 5.78 1.77 23.49
CA ALA A 211 6.82 1.97 22.49
C ALA A 211 8.24 1.76 23.06
N GLU A 212 8.55 2.38 24.21
CA GLU A 212 9.84 2.24 24.89
C GLU A 212 10.11 0.78 25.30
N ALA A 213 9.11 0.06 25.80
CA ALA A 213 9.22 -1.35 26.15
C ALA A 213 9.50 -2.25 24.92
N GLN A 214 8.78 -2.05 23.82
CA GLN A 214 9.05 -2.80 22.57
C GLN A 214 10.43 -2.46 21.99
N TRP A 215 10.88 -1.20 22.05
CA TRP A 215 12.21 -0.83 21.55
C TRP A 215 13.36 -1.41 22.37
N ASN A 216 13.17 -1.53 23.69
CA ASN A 216 14.08 -2.25 24.59
C ASN A 216 14.17 -3.73 24.19
N ASP A 217 13.05 -4.36 23.84
CA ASP A 217 12.98 -5.75 23.35
C ASP A 217 13.31 -5.87 21.83
N GLY A 218 14.10 -4.93 21.30
CA GLY A 218 14.67 -5.01 19.95
C GLY A 218 13.74 -4.66 18.79
N PHE A 219 12.46 -4.32 19.01
CA PHE A 219 11.55 -3.92 17.93
C PHE A 219 11.94 -2.57 17.32
N ARG A 220 11.72 -2.39 16.01
CA ARG A 220 12.18 -1.21 15.23
C ARG A 220 11.05 -0.60 14.39
N PHE A 221 10.34 0.36 14.98
CA PHE A 221 9.29 1.17 14.36
C PHE A 221 9.47 2.66 14.70
N GLY A 222 8.87 3.54 13.88
CA GLY A 222 8.74 4.97 14.19
C GLY A 222 7.45 5.30 14.95
N ILE A 223 7.28 6.57 15.33
CA ILE A 223 6.07 7.07 15.99
C ILE A 223 5.33 8.07 15.10
N THR A 224 4.01 7.95 15.11
CA THR A 224 3.07 8.92 14.52
C THR A 224 2.26 9.62 15.59
N ALA A 225 1.69 10.75 15.18
CA ALA A 225 0.56 11.36 15.84
C ALA A 225 -0.57 11.58 14.84
N SER A 226 -1.78 11.24 15.28
CA SER A 226 -2.97 11.29 14.45
C SER A 226 -4.12 12.01 15.15
N SER A 227 -4.98 12.68 14.38
CA SER A 227 -6.18 13.33 14.93
C SER A 227 -7.31 12.36 15.23
N ASP A 228 -7.29 11.17 14.61
CA ASP A 228 -8.34 10.16 14.74
C ASP A 228 -9.73 10.76 14.45
N SER A 229 -9.77 11.65 13.44
CA SER A 229 -10.84 12.63 13.36
C SER A 229 -12.14 12.01 12.86
N HIS A 230 -13.07 11.78 13.79
CA HIS A 230 -14.45 11.37 13.51
C HIS A 230 -15.42 12.56 13.43
N PHE A 231 -15.24 13.61 14.25
CA PHE A 231 -16.29 14.62 14.49
C PHE A 231 -15.90 16.01 13.98
N ARG A 232 -16.63 16.50 12.98
CA ARG A 232 -16.46 17.87 12.46
C ARG A 232 -16.73 18.96 13.50
N GLU A 233 -17.57 18.65 14.48
CA GLU A 233 -17.88 19.49 15.64
C GLU A 233 -16.63 19.76 16.51
N LEU A 234 -15.67 18.85 16.51
CA LEU A 234 -14.43 18.93 17.29
C LEU A 234 -13.23 19.45 16.48
N TRP A 235 -13.34 19.73 15.18
CA TRP A 235 -12.20 20.13 14.33
C TRP A 235 -11.44 21.38 14.79
N ALA A 236 -12.04 22.25 15.62
CA ALA A 236 -11.35 23.37 16.25
C ALA A 236 -10.27 22.94 17.28
N LEU A 237 -10.29 21.65 17.67
CA LEU A 237 -9.51 21.03 18.73
C LEU A 237 -8.77 19.79 18.22
N THR A 238 -9.45 18.93 17.45
CA THR A 238 -8.97 17.63 16.94
C THR A 238 -9.57 17.32 15.56
N GLY A 239 -9.16 18.11 14.57
CA GLY A 239 -9.41 17.83 13.14
C GLY A 239 -8.15 17.35 12.44
N PRO A 240 -8.23 16.87 11.18
CA PRO A 240 -7.08 16.38 10.42
C PRO A 240 -5.84 17.28 10.55
N GLY A 241 -4.75 16.75 11.08
CA GLY A 241 -3.52 17.48 11.37
C GLY A 241 -3.44 18.17 12.74
N VAL A 242 -4.31 17.81 13.68
CA VAL A 242 -4.27 18.23 15.09
C VAL A 242 -4.53 17.00 16.00
N PRO A 243 -3.48 16.30 16.48
CA PRO A 243 -2.06 16.46 16.16
C PRO A 243 -1.72 16.03 14.72
N SER A 244 -0.48 16.27 14.29
CA SER A 244 0.00 15.97 12.93
C SER A 244 1.30 15.18 12.95
N THR A 245 1.45 14.30 11.95
CA THR A 245 2.69 13.62 11.60
C THR A 245 3.36 14.30 10.42
N ARG A 246 4.66 14.56 10.51
CA ARG A 246 5.53 14.90 9.37
C ARG A 246 6.35 13.67 8.99
N ALA A 247 6.42 13.36 7.70
CA ALA A 247 7.19 12.25 7.16
C ALA A 247 8.34 12.76 6.25
N PHE A 248 9.56 12.24 6.41
CA PHE A 248 10.70 12.64 5.58
C PHE A 248 10.79 11.83 4.29
N ALA A 249 10.23 12.37 3.22
CA ALA A 249 10.17 11.73 1.90
C ALA A 249 11.30 12.21 0.99
N PRO A 250 11.83 11.38 0.07
CA PRO A 250 12.79 11.82 -0.95
C PRO A 250 12.19 12.78 -1.98
N ASN A 251 10.87 12.74 -2.19
CA ASN A 251 10.12 13.67 -3.02
C ASN A 251 8.64 13.76 -2.58
N ALA A 252 7.91 14.75 -3.09
CA ALA A 252 6.48 14.90 -2.87
C ALA A 252 5.67 13.91 -3.73
N SER A 253 5.67 12.64 -3.33
CA SER A 253 4.87 11.56 -3.95
C SER A 253 4.29 10.62 -2.89
N ALA A 254 3.20 9.92 -3.23
CA ALA A 254 2.61 8.92 -2.35
C ALA A 254 3.63 7.81 -2.01
N ARG A 255 4.44 7.38 -2.98
CA ARG A 255 5.50 6.38 -2.75
C ARG A 255 6.58 6.91 -1.81
N GLY A 256 6.95 8.19 -1.91
CA GLY A 256 7.89 8.84 -1.00
C GLY A 256 7.38 8.91 0.44
N VAL A 257 6.11 9.30 0.64
CA VAL A 257 5.45 9.34 1.96
C VAL A 257 5.36 7.93 2.57
N ILE A 258 4.93 6.92 1.80
CA ILE A 258 4.86 5.53 2.28
C ILE A 258 6.26 5.00 2.65
N GLN A 259 7.30 5.31 1.87
CA GLN A 259 8.68 4.91 2.19
C GLN A 259 9.20 5.57 3.48
N ALA A 260 8.87 6.85 3.70
CA ALA A 260 9.20 7.56 4.93
C ALA A 260 8.54 6.92 6.16
N MET A 261 7.25 6.57 6.04
CA MET A 261 6.49 5.85 7.07
C MET A 261 7.08 4.47 7.35
N ARG A 262 7.40 3.68 6.32
CA ARG A 262 8.06 2.36 6.47
C ARG A 262 9.44 2.42 7.15
N ALA A 263 10.18 3.49 6.89
CA ALA A 263 11.45 3.75 7.57
C ALA A 263 11.28 4.31 8.99
N GLY A 264 10.05 4.60 9.44
CA GLY A 264 9.79 5.30 10.70
C GLY A 264 10.35 6.72 10.74
N ARG A 265 10.63 7.32 9.57
CA ARG A 265 11.24 8.65 9.43
C ARG A 265 10.19 9.74 9.61
N THR A 266 9.72 9.86 10.85
CA THR A 266 8.58 10.67 11.26
C THR A 266 8.92 11.58 12.45
N THR A 267 8.23 12.71 12.53
CA THR A 267 8.13 13.54 13.75
C THR A 267 6.70 14.02 13.91
N THR A 268 6.28 14.21 15.16
CA THR A 268 4.92 14.57 15.53
C THR A 268 4.85 15.97 16.12
N THR A 269 3.70 16.61 15.98
CA THR A 269 3.43 17.94 16.55
C THR A 269 1.98 18.06 16.99
N ALA A 270 1.71 18.83 18.05
CA ALA A 270 0.36 19.09 18.56
C ALA A 270 -0.57 19.82 17.56
N GLY A 271 -0.07 20.20 16.38
CA GLY A 271 -0.88 20.72 15.29
C GLY A 271 -0.04 21.54 14.32
N GLU A 272 -0.02 21.13 13.06
CA GLU A 272 0.94 21.60 12.04
C GLU A 272 1.08 23.12 11.99
N ARG A 273 -0.02 23.89 12.12
CA ARG A 273 0.03 25.35 11.95
C ARG A 273 0.66 26.12 13.11
N ARG A 274 0.50 25.67 14.35
CA ARG A 274 0.66 26.53 15.55
C ARG A 274 1.55 25.94 16.63
N ALA A 275 1.90 24.66 16.55
CA ALA A 275 2.79 24.01 17.50
C ALA A 275 4.25 23.97 16.98
N PRO A 276 5.24 23.81 17.88
CA PRO A 276 6.60 23.49 17.49
C PRO A 276 6.70 22.08 16.89
N TYR A 277 7.79 21.81 16.21
CA TYR A 277 8.23 20.47 15.78
C TYR A 277 9.73 20.35 16.00
N VAL A 278 10.19 19.11 16.11
CA VAL A 278 11.56 18.78 16.46
C VAL A 278 12.12 17.75 15.49
N PHE A 279 13.37 17.96 15.07
CA PHE A 279 14.12 16.97 14.31
C PHE A 279 15.28 16.48 15.16
N LEU A 280 15.57 15.19 15.05
CA LEU A 280 16.72 14.54 15.67
C LEU A 280 17.55 13.95 14.53
N ASP A 281 18.80 14.40 14.42
CA ASP A 281 19.81 13.88 13.50
C ASP A 281 21.02 13.35 14.29
N ALA A 282 21.86 12.51 13.68
CA ALA A 282 23.07 11.98 14.28
C ALA A 282 24.28 11.98 13.32
N ASP A 283 25.46 12.28 13.88
CA ASP A 283 26.80 12.09 13.28
C ASP A 283 27.62 11.16 14.21
N PHE A 284 28.14 10.05 13.66
CA PHE A 284 29.04 9.11 14.36
C PHE A 284 30.37 8.86 13.64
N ASN A 285 30.67 9.66 12.61
CA ASN A 285 31.91 9.59 11.86
C ASN A 285 32.82 10.82 12.14
N ALA A 286 32.25 11.88 12.72
CA ALA A 286 32.86 13.16 13.10
C ALA A 286 33.40 14.00 11.93
N ASP A 287 32.79 13.91 10.75
CA ASP A 287 33.03 14.80 9.60
C ASP A 287 32.16 16.08 9.62
N GLY A 288 31.15 16.14 10.49
CA GLY A 288 30.25 17.28 10.66
C GLY A 288 29.04 17.29 9.70
N LEU A 289 28.85 16.23 8.91
CA LEU A 289 27.60 15.91 8.23
C LEU A 289 26.78 14.97 9.12
N PHE A 290 25.47 15.19 9.20
CA PHE A 290 24.59 14.29 9.96
C PHE A 290 23.91 13.34 8.97
N GLU A 291 24.54 12.18 8.75
CA GLU A 291 24.11 11.19 7.75
C GLU A 291 22.86 10.41 8.16
N ALA A 292 22.41 10.54 9.40
CA ALA A 292 21.33 9.76 9.99
C ALA A 292 20.27 10.63 10.68
N MET A 293 19.04 10.15 10.73
CA MET A 293 17.89 10.86 11.31
C MET A 293 16.92 9.95 12.06
N ALA A 294 16.03 10.57 12.83
CA ALA A 294 14.87 9.91 13.46
C ALA A 294 14.22 8.88 12.51
N GLY A 295 14.08 7.64 12.98
CA GLY A 295 13.65 6.46 12.22
C GLY A 295 14.77 5.46 11.91
N ASP A 296 16.00 5.95 11.71
CA ASP A 296 17.15 5.15 11.27
C ASP A 296 17.74 4.24 12.37
N GLU A 297 18.34 3.13 11.95
CA GLU A 297 19.09 2.20 12.81
C GLU A 297 20.56 2.14 12.37
N LEU A 298 21.44 2.59 13.25
CA LEU A 298 22.87 2.79 13.02
C LEU A 298 23.70 1.67 13.64
N GLN A 299 24.50 1.01 12.80
CA GLN A 299 25.52 0.07 13.26
C GLN A 299 26.87 0.79 13.47
N VAL A 300 27.20 1.09 14.72
CA VAL A 300 28.38 1.88 15.14
C VAL A 300 29.13 1.14 16.24
N PRO A 301 30.47 0.98 16.18
CA PRO A 301 31.24 0.33 17.23
C PRO A 301 31.06 0.98 18.60
N ALA A 302 30.97 0.16 19.65
CA ALA A 302 30.83 0.63 21.02
C ALA A 302 31.98 1.57 21.43
N GLY A 303 31.64 2.67 22.11
CA GLY A 303 32.57 3.71 22.52
C GLY A 303 32.98 4.71 21.44
N THR A 304 32.51 4.58 20.19
CA THR A 304 32.70 5.61 19.15
C THR A 304 32.02 6.91 19.58
N PRO A 305 32.74 8.06 19.65
CA PRO A 305 32.12 9.36 19.91
C PRO A 305 31.17 9.75 18.78
N GLY A 306 30.05 10.37 19.13
CA GLY A 306 29.11 10.94 18.17
C GLY A 306 28.31 12.10 18.76
N VAL A 307 27.57 12.78 17.91
CA VAL A 307 26.76 13.96 18.26
C VAL A 307 25.33 13.74 17.81
N LEU A 308 24.37 13.96 18.71
CA LEU A 308 22.97 14.13 18.35
C LEU A 308 22.69 15.62 18.15
N ARG A 309 22.14 15.98 16.98
CA ARG A 309 21.68 17.34 16.66
C ARG A 309 20.17 17.41 16.78
N ILE A 310 19.69 18.28 17.65
CA ILE A 310 18.27 18.51 17.91
C ILE A 310 17.88 19.88 17.35
N ARG A 311 17.11 19.88 16.25
CA ARG A 311 16.63 21.09 15.59
C ARG A 311 15.18 21.35 15.94
N LEU A 312 14.93 22.46 16.62
CA LEU A 312 13.60 22.91 17.04
C LEU A 312 13.15 24.11 16.21
N ALA A 313 11.86 24.17 15.87
CA ALA A 313 11.26 25.32 15.20
C ALA A 313 9.87 25.66 15.75
N ARG A 314 9.47 26.93 15.59
CA ARG A 314 8.20 27.52 16.07
C ARG A 314 7.92 27.36 17.59
N ALA A 315 8.97 27.21 18.40
CA ALA A 315 8.85 27.11 19.85
C ALA A 315 8.56 28.46 20.54
N LEU A 316 8.10 28.41 21.80
CA LEU A 316 7.89 29.58 22.64
C LEU A 316 9.10 29.78 23.58
N PRO A 317 9.96 30.79 23.36
CA PRO A 317 11.15 31.02 24.19
C PRO A 317 10.80 31.12 25.68
N LEU A 318 11.63 30.48 26.52
CA LEU A 318 11.52 30.37 27.98
C LEU A 318 10.28 29.61 28.50
N LEU A 319 9.33 29.27 27.62
CA LEU A 319 8.09 28.52 27.90
C LEU A 319 8.09 27.15 27.20
N THR A 320 9.22 26.73 26.66
CA THR A 320 9.41 25.43 26.02
C THR A 320 10.68 24.75 26.55
N ARG A 321 10.57 23.45 26.81
CA ARG A 321 11.63 22.54 27.21
C ARG A 321 11.82 21.48 26.13
N VAL A 322 13.05 21.03 25.98
CA VAL A 322 13.41 19.92 25.10
C VAL A 322 14.06 18.86 25.97
N HIS A 323 13.50 17.65 25.95
CA HIS A 323 13.92 16.51 26.74
C HIS A 323 14.44 15.43 25.80
N VAL A 324 15.65 14.93 26.05
CA VAL A 324 16.22 13.79 25.33
C VAL A 324 16.10 12.57 26.23
N TYR A 325 15.47 11.51 25.72
CA TYR A 325 15.31 10.23 26.40
C TYR A 325 16.17 9.17 25.73
N ALA A 326 16.60 8.16 26.49
CA ALA A 326 17.38 7.03 25.99
C ALA A 326 17.07 5.73 26.74
N SER A 327 17.28 4.61 26.06
CA SER A 327 17.24 3.26 26.66
C SER A 327 18.35 3.05 27.70
N PRO A 328 18.19 2.11 28.65
CA PRO A 328 16.97 1.34 28.92
C PRO A 328 15.96 2.10 29.78
N GLY A 329 16.36 3.24 30.37
CA GLY A 329 15.63 3.94 31.42
C GLY A 329 14.45 4.79 30.98
N GLY A 330 14.51 5.38 29.78
CA GLY A 330 13.38 6.08 29.16
C GLY A 330 12.65 7.08 30.05
N ARG A 331 11.32 7.09 29.99
CA ARG A 331 10.48 7.93 30.87
C ARG A 331 10.53 7.53 32.34
N VAL A 332 10.86 6.27 32.65
CA VAL A 332 10.94 5.73 34.02
C VAL A 332 12.12 6.31 34.80
N GLU A 333 13.29 6.44 34.16
CA GLU A 333 14.47 7.10 34.74
C GLU A 333 14.50 8.61 34.51
N GLY A 334 13.81 9.09 33.47
CA GLY A 334 13.73 10.49 33.09
C GLY A 334 14.74 10.88 32.00
N PRO A 335 14.69 12.14 31.53
CA PRO A 335 15.50 12.57 30.39
C PRO A 335 16.98 12.67 30.73
N ILE A 336 17.83 12.06 29.90
CA ILE A 336 19.30 12.11 30.02
C ILE A 336 19.84 13.54 29.84
N GLN A 337 19.10 14.40 29.15
CA GLN A 337 19.42 15.81 28.98
C GLN A 337 18.14 16.64 28.83
N THR A 338 18.13 17.84 29.42
CA THR A 338 17.02 18.80 29.29
C THR A 338 17.55 20.19 28.93
N PHE A 339 17.07 20.76 27.83
CA PHE A 339 17.43 22.09 27.37
C PHE A 339 16.32 23.13 27.66
N THR A 340 16.74 24.38 27.84
CA THR A 340 15.82 25.53 27.92
C THR A 340 15.83 26.25 26.58
N VAL A 341 14.66 26.41 25.95
CA VAL A 341 14.56 27.12 24.67
C VAL A 341 14.66 28.62 24.88
N THR A 342 15.47 29.30 24.09
CA THR A 342 15.72 30.74 24.14
C THR A 342 15.39 31.47 22.83
N ALA A 343 15.22 30.74 21.72
CA ALA A 343 14.79 31.27 20.42
C ALA A 343 13.70 30.38 19.79
N PRO A 344 12.78 30.91 18.96
CA PRO A 344 11.69 30.11 18.37
C PRO A 344 12.19 29.02 17.42
N ASN A 345 13.30 29.27 16.73
CA ASN A 345 14.07 28.29 15.99
C ASN A 345 15.43 28.18 16.68
N GLN A 346 15.81 26.98 17.10
CA GLN A 346 17.03 26.76 17.88
C GLN A 346 17.56 25.35 17.66
N GLU A 347 18.88 25.23 17.72
CA GLU A 347 19.59 23.96 17.63
C GLU A 347 20.27 23.67 18.97
N PHE A 348 20.35 22.39 19.31
CA PHE A 348 21.12 21.87 20.43
C PHE A 348 21.94 20.67 19.97
N GLU A 349 23.14 20.52 20.50
CA GLU A 349 23.98 19.35 20.31
C GLU A 349 24.12 18.60 21.63
N LEU A 350 24.15 17.27 21.56
CA LEU A 350 24.46 16.38 22.67
C LEU A 350 25.56 15.42 22.23
N GLU A 351 26.78 15.63 22.75
CA GLU A 351 27.87 14.67 22.64
C GLU A 351 27.51 13.39 23.40
N LEU A 352 27.74 12.23 22.78
CA LEU A 352 27.61 10.92 23.43
C LEU A 352 28.64 9.93 22.91
N SER A 353 28.71 8.75 23.53
CA SER A 353 29.50 7.62 23.05
C SER A 353 28.57 6.47 22.69
N ALA A 354 28.78 5.86 21.52
CA ALA A 354 27.97 4.75 21.05
C ALA A 354 27.93 3.63 22.11
N PRO A 355 26.74 3.10 22.43
CA PRO A 355 26.55 2.10 23.49
C PRO A 355 27.20 0.75 23.14
N ASP A 356 27.35 -0.12 24.13
CA ASP A 356 27.82 -1.50 23.97
C ASP A 356 26.70 -2.52 23.66
N GLN A 357 25.45 -2.05 23.64
CA GLN A 357 24.24 -2.77 23.22
C GLN A 357 23.36 -1.83 22.35
N PRO A 358 22.46 -2.35 21.51
CA PRO A 358 21.53 -1.50 20.75
C PRO A 358 20.66 -0.63 21.65
N ALA A 359 20.86 0.69 21.57
CA ALA A 359 20.06 1.70 22.26
C ALA A 359 19.09 2.40 21.33
N TRP A 360 18.13 3.12 21.92
CA TRP A 360 17.30 4.11 21.23
C TRP A 360 17.44 5.48 21.89
N TYR A 361 17.27 6.54 21.11
CA TYR A 361 17.25 7.93 21.55
C TYR A 361 16.10 8.68 20.87
N TYR A 362 15.23 9.35 21.62
CA TYR A 362 14.20 10.22 21.04
C TYR A 362 14.10 11.55 21.79
N VAL A 363 13.45 12.54 21.16
CA VAL A 363 13.26 13.88 21.71
C VAL A 363 11.79 14.17 21.94
N GLU A 364 11.47 14.72 23.12
CA GLU A 364 10.17 15.28 23.46
C GLU A 364 10.29 16.79 23.67
N VAL A 365 9.31 17.54 23.14
CA VAL A 365 9.16 18.97 23.37
C VAL A 365 7.95 19.20 24.26
N ARG A 366 8.14 19.85 25.40
CA ARG A 366 7.07 20.24 26.33
C ARG A 366 7.00 21.75 26.50
N GLY A 367 5.82 22.28 26.82
CA GLY A 367 5.63 23.72 27.04
C GLY A 367 4.16 24.13 27.06
N VAL A 368 3.91 25.43 27.00
CA VAL A 368 2.53 25.96 27.10
C VAL A 368 1.67 25.51 25.91
N GLY A 369 0.52 24.88 26.19
CA GLY A 369 -0.41 24.40 25.18
C GLY A 369 -1.80 24.03 25.72
N ALA A 370 -2.73 23.75 24.80
CA ALA A 370 -3.95 23.01 25.11
C ALA A 370 -3.61 21.50 25.29
N PRO A 371 -4.42 20.73 26.03
CA PRO A 371 -4.21 19.30 26.30
C PRO A 371 -3.87 18.49 25.04
N HIS A 372 -3.07 17.44 25.21
CA HIS A 372 -2.67 16.55 24.10
C HIS A 372 -3.77 15.59 23.63
N SER A 373 -4.78 15.34 24.46
CA SER A 373 -5.95 14.51 24.15
C SER A 373 -7.23 15.06 24.82
N ILE A 374 -8.38 14.53 24.40
CA ILE A 374 -9.73 14.90 24.82
C ILE A 374 -10.47 13.63 25.26
N ASP A 375 -11.12 13.71 26.41
CA ASP A 375 -12.01 12.67 26.93
C ASP A 375 -13.32 12.64 26.10
N LEU A 376 -13.59 11.57 25.35
CA LEU A 376 -14.83 11.45 24.57
C LEU A 376 -16.08 11.26 25.44
N ASP A 377 -15.96 10.68 26.64
CA ASP A 377 -17.08 10.61 27.60
C ASP A 377 -17.50 12.01 28.10
N ALA A 378 -16.64 13.02 27.90
CA ALA A 378 -16.95 14.42 28.17
C ALA A 378 -17.78 15.10 27.05
N PHE A 379 -18.02 14.48 25.90
CA PHE A 379 -18.77 15.12 24.80
C PHE A 379 -20.21 15.52 25.21
N GLY A 380 -20.82 14.76 26.12
CA GLY A 380 -22.13 15.09 26.71
C GLY A 380 -22.10 16.20 27.78
N ASP A 381 -20.92 16.64 28.24
CA ASP A 381 -20.73 17.70 29.24
C ASP A 381 -19.59 18.64 28.83
N PRO A 382 -19.90 19.73 28.10
CA PRO A 382 -18.90 20.70 27.64
C PRO A 382 -18.03 21.34 28.75
N SER A 383 -18.42 21.23 30.02
CA SER A 383 -17.58 21.72 31.13
C SER A 383 -16.37 20.83 31.42
N ARG A 384 -16.42 19.56 31.02
CA ARG A 384 -15.33 18.57 31.13
C ARG A 384 -14.33 18.61 29.96
N LEU A 385 -14.67 19.29 28.85
CA LEU A 385 -13.76 19.45 27.71
C LEU A 385 -12.58 20.42 28.00
N HIS A 386 -12.63 21.17 29.11
CA HIS A 386 -11.52 21.98 29.65
C HIS A 386 -10.82 22.92 28.62
N LEU A 387 -11.59 23.44 27.67
CA LEU A 387 -11.14 24.17 26.47
C LEU A 387 -10.41 25.49 26.74
N ASP A 388 -10.49 26.01 27.96
CA ASP A 388 -9.82 27.24 28.43
C ASP A 388 -8.53 26.96 29.21
N GLN A 389 -8.19 25.69 29.48
CA GLN A 389 -7.01 25.32 30.25
C GLN A 389 -5.76 25.28 29.38
N LEU A 390 -4.91 26.31 29.54
CA LEU A 390 -3.53 26.28 29.08
C LEU A 390 -2.66 25.55 30.11
N ILE A 391 -2.20 24.35 29.77
CA ILE A 391 -1.26 23.57 30.57
C ILE A 391 0.16 24.07 30.27
N VAL A 392 0.94 24.34 31.32
CA VAL A 392 2.25 25.03 31.22
C VAL A 392 3.37 24.09 30.76
N ASP A 393 3.22 22.79 31.02
CA ASP A 393 4.20 21.73 30.73
C ASP A 393 3.51 20.61 29.93
N GLU A 394 2.89 20.98 28.83
CA GLU A 394 2.12 20.11 27.94
C GLU A 394 2.98 19.59 26.80
N ARG A 395 2.74 18.36 26.32
CA ARG A 395 3.47 17.83 25.17
C ARG A 395 3.11 18.59 23.90
N ARG A 396 4.13 19.01 23.14
CA ARG A 396 3.97 19.83 21.93
C ARG A 396 4.56 19.18 20.67
N ALA A 397 5.58 18.33 20.79
CA ALA A 397 6.16 17.56 19.68
C ALA A 397 6.96 16.34 20.19
N ILE A 398 7.13 15.33 19.34
CA ILE A 398 8.00 14.16 19.57
C ILE A 398 8.77 13.84 18.27
N SER A 399 10.02 13.36 18.36
CA SER A 399 10.69 12.69 17.24
C SER A 399 10.45 11.17 17.28
N SER A 400 10.46 10.50 16.12
CA SER A 400 10.82 9.08 16.12
C SER A 400 12.21 8.87 16.74
N PRO A 401 12.51 7.67 17.26
CA PRO A 401 13.82 7.36 17.81
C PRO A 401 14.88 7.25 16.71
N ILE A 402 16.13 7.57 17.03
CA ILE A 402 17.30 6.99 16.34
C ILE A 402 17.75 5.77 17.14
N PHE A 403 18.00 4.65 16.47
CA PHE A 403 18.56 3.44 17.09
C PHE A 403 20.06 3.36 16.81
N ILE A 404 20.87 3.04 17.81
CA ILE A 404 22.35 3.09 17.72
C ILE A 404 22.96 1.91 18.49
N GLY A 405 23.85 1.13 17.87
CA GLY A 405 24.59 0.10 18.59
C GLY A 405 25.61 -0.66 17.74
N PRO A 406 26.38 -1.59 18.34
CA PRO A 406 27.45 -2.34 17.66
C PRO A 406 26.93 -3.34 16.62
N HIS A 407 25.64 -3.65 16.67
CA HIS A 407 24.90 -4.47 15.71
C HIS A 407 23.45 -3.97 15.61
N LEU A 408 22.78 -4.34 14.51
CA LEU A 408 21.34 -4.19 14.38
C LEU A 408 20.63 -5.06 15.44
N ALA A 409 19.43 -4.68 15.88
CA ALA A 409 18.67 -5.50 16.83
C ALA A 409 17.76 -6.51 16.12
N GLU A 410 17.67 -7.70 16.67
CA GLU A 410 16.59 -8.64 16.36
C GLU A 410 15.48 -8.48 17.40
N PRO A 411 14.19 -8.60 17.03
CA PRO A 411 13.09 -8.43 17.95
C PRO A 411 12.94 -9.67 18.84
N GLU A 412 12.70 -9.46 20.13
CA GLU A 412 12.53 -10.51 21.15
C GLU A 412 11.08 -10.55 21.67
N PRO A 413 10.10 -11.04 20.88
CA PRO A 413 8.74 -11.24 21.36
C PRO A 413 8.67 -12.31 22.45
N ALA A 414 7.70 -12.18 23.37
CA ALA A 414 7.49 -13.16 24.45
C ALA A 414 7.08 -14.55 23.91
N GLU A 415 6.39 -14.59 22.77
CA GLU A 415 6.18 -15.79 21.96
C GLU A 415 6.81 -15.61 20.57
N ALA A 416 7.76 -16.49 20.23
CA ALA A 416 8.48 -16.42 18.96
C ALA A 416 7.63 -16.88 17.76
N LEU A 417 7.85 -16.23 16.61
CA LEU A 417 7.31 -16.68 15.33
C LEU A 417 7.75 -18.11 14.99
N PRO A 418 6.91 -18.92 14.33
CA PRO A 418 7.33 -20.21 13.82
C PRO A 418 8.44 -20.04 12.77
N PRO A 419 9.44 -20.93 12.76
CA PRO A 419 10.54 -20.87 11.82
C PRO A 419 10.02 -21.00 10.39
N MET A 420 10.53 -20.16 9.50
CA MET A 420 10.22 -20.17 8.08
C MET A 420 10.54 -21.54 7.45
N LEU A 421 9.68 -22.04 6.58
CA LEU A 421 9.97 -23.23 5.77
C LEU A 421 11.13 -22.94 4.80
N THR A 422 12.13 -23.82 4.76
CA THR A 422 13.38 -23.64 3.98
C THR A 422 13.55 -24.66 2.85
N ARG A 423 12.48 -25.31 2.43
CA ARG A 423 12.53 -26.31 1.35
C ARG A 423 12.76 -25.61 0.01
N ASP A 424 13.70 -26.13 -0.76
CA ASP A 424 13.89 -25.73 -2.16
C ASP A 424 12.66 -26.13 -2.99
N ASP A 425 12.06 -25.14 -3.65
CA ASP A 425 10.93 -25.28 -4.57
C ASP A 425 11.35 -25.24 -6.05
N GLY A 426 12.65 -25.02 -6.33
CA GLY A 426 13.19 -24.88 -7.69
C GLY A 426 12.88 -23.55 -8.35
N ALA A 427 12.26 -22.59 -7.65
CA ALA A 427 11.86 -21.32 -8.25
C ALA A 427 13.07 -20.39 -8.50
N GLN A 428 13.08 -19.74 -9.66
CA GLN A 428 14.17 -18.90 -10.15
C GLN A 428 13.82 -17.42 -10.00
N ARG A 429 14.75 -16.59 -9.50
CA ARG A 429 14.55 -15.14 -9.41
C ARG A 429 14.49 -14.48 -10.80
N VAL A 430 13.42 -13.73 -11.07
CA VAL A 430 13.20 -13.04 -12.35
C VAL A 430 13.32 -11.53 -12.23
N LEU A 431 12.68 -10.87 -11.27
CA LEU A 431 12.72 -9.41 -11.10
C LEU A 431 12.90 -9.02 -9.62
N GLY A 432 13.57 -7.90 -9.37
CA GLY A 432 13.90 -7.46 -8.01
C GLY A 432 15.20 -8.06 -7.45
N GLN A 433 15.56 -7.62 -6.25
CA GLN A 433 16.77 -7.99 -5.52
C GLN A 433 16.58 -7.74 -4.02
N ALA A 434 17.42 -8.34 -3.17
CA ALA A 434 17.44 -8.06 -1.75
C ALA A 434 17.63 -6.56 -1.44
N GLY A 435 16.99 -6.09 -0.37
CA GLY A 435 16.91 -4.69 0.04
C GLY A 435 15.95 -3.83 -0.79
N GLN A 436 15.13 -4.42 -1.66
CA GLN A 436 14.20 -3.70 -2.53
C GLN A 436 12.86 -4.42 -2.67
N PHE A 437 11.80 -3.65 -2.92
CA PHE A 437 10.48 -4.20 -3.24
C PHE A 437 10.30 -4.31 -4.76
N ALA A 438 9.95 -5.51 -5.22
CA ALA A 438 9.27 -5.78 -6.47
C ALA A 438 7.98 -6.57 -6.18
N GLY A 439 6.91 -6.28 -6.90
CA GLY A 439 5.58 -6.83 -6.59
C GLY A 439 4.63 -6.77 -7.78
N PHE A 440 3.41 -7.28 -7.57
CA PHE A 440 2.33 -7.31 -8.56
C PHE A 440 2.77 -7.82 -9.94
N PRO A 441 3.41 -9.02 -10.02
CA PRO A 441 3.89 -9.54 -11.27
C PRO A 441 2.75 -9.97 -12.19
N ASP A 442 3.04 -10.05 -13.48
CA ASP A 442 2.18 -10.66 -14.49
C ASP A 442 3.04 -11.37 -15.55
N VAL A 443 2.46 -12.35 -16.25
CA VAL A 443 3.21 -13.24 -17.16
C VAL A 443 2.41 -13.61 -18.41
N ALA A 444 3.09 -13.62 -19.55
CA ALA A 444 2.58 -14.15 -20.81
C ALA A 444 3.60 -15.08 -21.47
N VAL A 445 3.13 -16.19 -22.06
CA VAL A 445 3.95 -17.13 -22.83
C VAL A 445 3.50 -17.16 -24.29
N SER A 446 4.42 -16.99 -25.23
CA SER A 446 4.17 -17.15 -26.67
C SER A 446 5.44 -17.61 -27.39
N ASP A 447 5.30 -18.48 -28.40
CA ASP A 447 6.40 -19.01 -29.22
C ASP A 447 7.62 -19.55 -28.41
N GLY A 448 7.40 -20.09 -27.21
CA GLY A 448 8.47 -20.57 -26.32
C GLY A 448 9.27 -19.47 -25.62
N VAL A 449 8.76 -18.24 -25.61
CA VAL A 449 9.30 -17.09 -24.88
C VAL A 449 8.37 -16.77 -23.71
N THR A 450 8.93 -16.58 -22.52
CA THR A 450 8.21 -16.08 -21.34
C THR A 450 8.47 -14.58 -21.21
N HIS A 451 7.39 -13.83 -21.02
CA HIS A 451 7.37 -12.39 -20.80
C HIS A 451 6.88 -12.13 -19.39
N VAL A 452 7.72 -11.56 -18.53
CA VAL A 452 7.36 -11.24 -17.14
C VAL A 452 7.41 -9.73 -16.96
N VAL A 453 6.37 -9.16 -16.37
CA VAL A 453 6.34 -7.76 -15.91
C VAL A 453 6.12 -7.70 -14.40
N ALA A 454 6.56 -6.61 -13.76
CA ALA A 454 6.30 -6.35 -12.34
C ALA A 454 6.52 -4.87 -11.99
N GLU A 455 6.00 -4.42 -10.86
CA GLU A 455 6.41 -3.17 -10.23
C GLU A 455 7.78 -3.30 -9.55
N ARG A 456 8.53 -2.19 -9.48
CA ARG A 456 9.70 -2.00 -8.63
C ARG A 456 9.60 -0.66 -7.91
N HIS A 457 9.76 -0.66 -6.58
CA HIS A 457 9.85 0.58 -5.81
C HIS A 457 11.31 1.07 -5.74
N MET A 458 11.48 2.34 -6.03
CA MET A 458 12.73 3.12 -5.96
C MET A 458 12.47 4.35 -5.07
N PRO A 459 13.49 5.09 -4.60
CA PRO A 459 13.29 6.26 -3.74
C PRO A 459 12.32 7.28 -4.40
N GLY A 460 11.15 7.47 -3.79
CA GLY A 460 10.12 8.39 -4.29
C GLY A 460 9.49 8.01 -5.63
N LYS A 461 9.66 6.77 -6.09
CA LYS A 461 9.22 6.33 -7.43
C LYS A 461 8.73 4.89 -7.45
N THR A 462 7.66 4.62 -8.18
CA THR A 462 7.40 3.27 -8.72
C THR A 462 7.74 3.25 -10.20
N GLY A 463 8.45 2.20 -10.64
CA GLY A 463 8.70 1.90 -12.04
C GLY A 463 8.10 0.54 -12.43
N VAL A 464 7.71 0.40 -13.70
CA VAL A 464 7.21 -0.84 -14.28
C VAL A 464 8.31 -1.51 -15.09
N MET A 465 8.65 -2.74 -14.70
CA MET A 465 9.76 -3.50 -15.24
C MET A 465 9.26 -4.62 -16.16
N TYR A 466 10.04 -4.93 -17.19
CA TYR A 466 9.84 -6.04 -18.11
C TYR A 466 11.08 -6.93 -18.14
N ARG A 467 10.90 -8.25 -18.23
CA ARG A 467 11.96 -9.22 -18.49
C ARG A 467 11.51 -10.29 -19.47
N ARG A 468 12.34 -10.52 -20.48
CA ARG A 468 12.18 -11.58 -21.48
C ARG A 468 13.02 -12.80 -21.08
N ILE A 469 12.46 -14.00 -21.23
CA ILE A 469 13.16 -15.27 -21.00
C ILE A 469 12.91 -16.18 -22.22
N ASP A 470 13.97 -16.72 -22.82
CA ASP A 470 13.86 -17.72 -23.90
C ASP A 470 14.87 -18.86 -23.72
N ALA A 471 15.07 -19.68 -24.75
CA ALA A 471 16.01 -20.80 -24.75
C ALA A 471 17.50 -20.41 -24.48
N ASN A 472 17.86 -19.12 -24.60
CA ASN A 472 19.19 -18.59 -24.25
C ASN A 472 19.26 -18.10 -22.79
N GLY A 473 18.14 -18.13 -22.06
CA GLY A 473 18.01 -17.66 -20.68
C GLY A 473 17.25 -16.33 -20.55
N ALA A 474 17.36 -15.71 -19.37
CA ALA A 474 16.70 -14.45 -19.06
C ALA A 474 17.55 -13.24 -19.49
N ALA A 475 16.99 -12.36 -20.31
CA ALA A 475 17.60 -11.10 -20.72
C ALA A 475 17.74 -10.11 -19.55
N GLU A 476 18.42 -8.98 -19.77
CA GLU A 476 18.43 -7.89 -18.78
C GLU A 476 17.04 -7.25 -18.63
N PRO A 477 16.64 -6.82 -17.41
CA PRO A 477 15.39 -6.10 -17.20
C PRO A 477 15.36 -4.74 -17.92
N ILE A 478 14.19 -4.39 -18.46
CA ILE A 478 13.92 -3.09 -19.10
C ILE A 478 12.87 -2.36 -18.28
N GLU A 479 13.08 -1.07 -17.98
CA GLU A 479 12.02 -0.21 -17.45
C GLU A 479 11.13 0.28 -18.61
N LEU A 480 9.83 -0.03 -18.56
CA LEU A 480 8.88 0.31 -19.63
C LEU A 480 8.44 1.78 -19.60
N ALA A 481 8.50 2.45 -18.44
CA ALA A 481 8.07 3.84 -18.26
C ALA A 481 9.16 4.70 -17.57
N PRO A 482 10.38 4.80 -18.13
CA PRO A 482 11.53 5.40 -17.43
C PRO A 482 11.35 6.89 -17.10
N LEU A 483 10.47 7.59 -17.82
CA LEU A 483 10.15 9.01 -17.61
C LEU A 483 9.05 9.25 -16.55
N SER A 484 8.42 8.19 -16.03
CA SER A 484 7.43 8.27 -14.96
C SER A 484 8.08 8.15 -13.57
N ALA A 485 7.40 8.67 -12.54
CA ALA A 485 7.63 8.39 -11.14
C ALA A 485 6.52 7.53 -10.49
N SER A 486 5.41 7.27 -11.18
CA SER A 486 4.16 6.72 -10.62
C SER A 486 3.49 5.64 -11.48
N ALA A 487 4.21 5.07 -12.45
CA ALA A 487 3.72 3.95 -13.26
C ALA A 487 3.53 2.69 -12.39
N ARG A 488 2.34 2.09 -12.41
CA ARG A 488 1.91 0.97 -11.55
C ARG A 488 0.95 0.01 -12.27
N PHE A 489 0.68 -1.14 -11.64
CA PHE A 489 -0.24 -2.20 -12.07
C PHE A 489 -0.06 -2.59 -13.54
N VAL A 490 1.18 -2.99 -13.88
CA VAL A 490 1.52 -3.43 -15.22
C VAL A 490 0.94 -4.82 -15.52
N ARG A 491 0.44 -4.99 -16.75
CA ARG A 491 -0.01 -6.27 -17.32
C ARG A 491 0.65 -6.53 -18.66
N VAL A 492 0.76 -7.80 -19.04
CA VAL A 492 1.40 -8.24 -20.28
C VAL A 492 0.60 -9.34 -20.96
N ALA A 493 0.43 -9.21 -22.28
CA ALA A 493 -0.13 -10.27 -23.11
C ALA A 493 0.68 -10.42 -24.40
N ALA A 494 0.73 -11.63 -24.93
CA ALA A 494 1.50 -11.95 -26.13
C ALA A 494 0.80 -12.98 -27.01
N ARG A 495 0.85 -12.78 -28.33
CA ARG A 495 0.41 -13.75 -29.34
C ARG A 495 1.41 -13.75 -30.50
N GLY A 496 2.14 -14.85 -30.64
CA GLY A 496 3.23 -14.97 -31.61
C GLY A 496 4.35 -13.98 -31.29
N GLN A 497 4.62 -13.03 -32.20
CA GLN A 497 5.64 -12.00 -32.02
C GLN A 497 5.11 -10.68 -31.44
N ASP A 498 3.78 -10.51 -31.37
CA ASP A 498 3.15 -9.32 -30.81
C ASP A 498 3.06 -9.43 -29.30
N VAL A 499 3.75 -8.51 -28.62
CA VAL A 499 3.79 -8.41 -27.16
C VAL A 499 3.31 -7.02 -26.76
N TRP A 500 2.28 -6.97 -25.92
CA TRP A 500 1.70 -5.74 -25.41
C TRP A 500 1.90 -5.66 -23.90
N ALA A 501 2.33 -4.50 -23.42
CA ALA A 501 2.36 -4.19 -22.00
C ALA A 501 1.52 -2.92 -21.75
N VAL A 502 0.65 -2.97 -20.75
CA VAL A 502 -0.23 -1.87 -20.33
C VAL A 502 -0.02 -1.57 -18.84
N TRP A 503 -0.17 -0.32 -18.43
CA TRP A 503 -0.05 0.11 -17.03
C TRP A 503 -0.84 1.41 -16.77
N GLN A 504 -1.12 1.71 -15.50
CA GLN A 504 -1.64 3.03 -15.09
C GLN A 504 -0.50 3.95 -14.66
N ASP A 505 -0.61 5.25 -14.92
CA ASP A 505 0.46 6.22 -14.66
C ASP A 505 -0.10 7.64 -14.42
N GLU A 506 0.33 8.28 -13.32
CA GLU A 506 0.03 9.70 -13.00
C GLU A 506 1.17 10.64 -13.47
N ARG A 507 2.16 10.07 -14.18
CA ARG A 507 3.44 10.64 -14.55
C ARG A 507 4.25 11.07 -13.32
N ALA A 508 4.16 12.33 -12.94
CA ALA A 508 4.99 12.94 -11.89
C ALA A 508 4.21 13.88 -10.94
N SER A 509 2.87 13.92 -11.04
CA SER A 509 2.01 14.67 -10.12
C SER A 509 0.86 13.80 -9.65
N GLN A 510 0.61 13.81 -8.34
CA GLN A 510 -0.49 13.07 -7.69
C GLN A 510 -1.41 14.02 -6.90
N ALA A 511 -1.33 15.32 -7.19
CA ALA A 511 -2.15 16.37 -6.59
C ALA A 511 -2.60 17.34 -7.70
N PRO A 512 -3.76 17.12 -8.35
CA PRO A 512 -4.69 16.00 -8.14
C PRO A 512 -4.25 14.68 -8.74
N ARG A 513 -4.78 13.58 -8.16
CA ARG A 513 -4.59 12.22 -8.68
C ARG A 513 -5.34 12.06 -10.00
N ARG A 514 -4.59 11.74 -11.05
CA ARG A 514 -5.07 11.61 -12.44
C ARG A 514 -4.39 10.46 -13.17
N PRO A 515 -4.53 9.21 -12.69
CA PRO A 515 -3.98 8.06 -13.38
C PRO A 515 -4.65 7.92 -14.73
N ALA A 516 -3.81 7.66 -15.73
CA ALA A 516 -4.17 7.42 -17.11
C ALA A 516 -3.58 6.07 -17.55
N ILE A 517 -4.23 5.41 -18.50
CA ILE A 517 -3.78 4.12 -19.02
C ILE A 517 -2.83 4.35 -20.19
N TYR A 518 -1.68 3.69 -20.15
CA TYR A 518 -0.65 3.73 -21.18
C TYR A 518 -0.28 2.32 -21.61
N ALA A 519 0.10 2.18 -22.88
CA ALA A 519 0.56 0.92 -23.44
C ALA A 519 1.85 1.07 -24.25
N ARG A 520 2.59 -0.02 -24.40
CA ARG A 520 3.64 -0.19 -25.42
C ARG A 520 3.45 -1.52 -26.15
N HIS A 521 3.93 -1.53 -27.38
CA HIS A 521 3.94 -2.69 -28.26
C HIS A 521 5.37 -3.10 -28.61
N SER A 522 5.59 -4.40 -28.74
CA SER A 522 6.75 -5.01 -29.37
C SER A 522 6.25 -5.94 -30.47
N ALA A 523 6.66 -5.70 -31.72
CA ALA A 523 6.35 -6.56 -32.86
C ALA A 523 7.40 -7.68 -33.12
N ASN A 524 8.29 -7.93 -32.17
CA ASN A 524 9.42 -8.86 -32.32
C ASN A 524 9.71 -9.68 -31.05
N GLY A 525 8.66 -10.19 -30.41
CA GLY A 525 8.78 -11.14 -29.30
C GLY A 525 9.51 -10.56 -28.07
N GLY A 526 9.37 -9.26 -27.84
CA GLY A 526 9.93 -8.56 -26.68
C GLY A 526 11.35 -8.03 -26.84
N LEU A 527 11.95 -8.09 -28.03
CA LEU A 527 13.33 -7.67 -28.26
C LEU A 527 13.48 -6.14 -28.33
N SER A 528 12.46 -5.40 -28.76
CA SER A 528 12.45 -3.94 -28.76
C SER A 528 11.04 -3.37 -28.68
N TRP A 529 10.88 -2.27 -27.95
CA TRP A 529 9.58 -1.63 -27.72
C TRP A 529 9.38 -0.37 -28.57
N ALA A 530 8.17 -0.20 -29.10
CA ALA A 530 7.68 1.02 -29.71
C ALA A 530 7.50 2.16 -28.67
N PRO A 531 7.29 3.42 -29.10
CA PRO A 531 6.92 4.52 -28.21
C PRO A 531 5.63 4.25 -27.42
N GLU A 532 5.44 5.02 -26.33
CA GLU A 532 4.24 4.95 -25.50
C GLU A 532 3.00 5.42 -26.26
N ILE A 533 1.91 4.67 -26.07
CA ILE A 533 0.56 4.99 -26.53
C ILE A 533 -0.24 5.42 -25.30
N VAL A 534 -0.93 6.55 -25.37
CA VAL A 534 -1.93 6.94 -24.36
C VAL A 534 -3.23 6.25 -24.76
N VAL A 535 -3.70 5.32 -23.92
CA VAL A 535 -4.95 4.58 -24.14
C VAL A 535 -6.11 5.39 -23.61
N ARG A 536 -6.02 5.85 -22.35
CA ARG A 536 -7.08 6.61 -21.69
C ARG A 536 -6.50 7.69 -20.79
N ALA A 537 -6.91 8.94 -20.98
CA ALA A 537 -6.67 10.03 -20.06
C ALA A 537 -7.93 10.89 -19.96
N LEU A 538 -8.31 11.30 -18.74
CA LEU A 538 -9.54 12.03 -18.45
C LEU A 538 -9.37 12.99 -17.26
N ASP A 539 -10.39 13.83 -17.04
CA ASP A 539 -10.53 14.64 -15.84
C ASP A 539 -11.18 13.79 -14.74
N GLY A 540 -10.36 12.92 -14.13
CA GLY A 540 -10.79 11.81 -13.29
C GLY A 540 -9.66 10.79 -13.12
N ARG A 541 -10.00 9.53 -12.83
CA ARG A 541 -9.04 8.43 -12.64
C ARG A 541 -9.37 7.28 -13.61
N ALA A 542 -8.37 6.76 -14.34
CA ALA A 542 -8.46 5.49 -15.06
C ALA A 542 -7.34 4.56 -14.56
N GLU A 543 -7.72 3.39 -14.07
CA GLU A 543 -6.94 2.56 -13.16
C GLU A 543 -7.09 1.06 -13.47
N MET A 544 -6.25 0.23 -12.83
CA MET A 544 -6.29 -1.24 -12.86
C MET A 544 -6.51 -1.81 -14.27
N PRO A 545 -5.63 -1.53 -15.25
CA PRO A 545 -5.81 -2.04 -16.60
C PRO A 545 -5.51 -3.54 -16.69
N ASP A 546 -6.13 -4.20 -17.65
CA ASP A 546 -5.78 -5.56 -18.10
C ASP A 546 -5.78 -5.64 -19.63
N VAL A 547 -5.02 -6.59 -20.20
CA VAL A 547 -4.79 -6.66 -21.66
C VAL A 547 -4.84 -8.09 -22.17
N ALA A 548 -5.44 -8.27 -23.35
CA ALA A 548 -5.35 -9.49 -24.14
C ALA A 548 -5.09 -9.15 -25.62
N VAL A 549 -4.61 -10.13 -26.40
CA VAL A 549 -4.23 -9.94 -27.81
C VAL A 549 -5.15 -10.78 -28.71
N LEU A 550 -5.66 -10.19 -29.78
CA LEU A 550 -6.49 -10.83 -30.80
C LEU A 550 -5.64 -11.53 -31.88
N ASP A 551 -6.26 -12.36 -32.72
CA ASP A 551 -5.57 -13.11 -33.79
C ASP A 551 -4.84 -12.26 -34.84
N ASP A 552 -5.20 -10.97 -34.95
CA ASP A 552 -4.53 -10.00 -35.82
C ASP A 552 -3.37 -9.24 -35.13
N GLY A 553 -3.00 -9.63 -33.90
CA GLY A 553 -1.97 -8.98 -33.09
C GLY A 553 -2.41 -7.70 -32.38
N SER A 554 -3.66 -7.27 -32.57
CA SER A 554 -4.18 -6.05 -31.92
C SER A 554 -4.60 -6.29 -30.46
N PRO A 555 -4.41 -5.30 -29.57
CA PRO A 555 -4.74 -5.44 -28.17
C PRO A 555 -6.20 -5.05 -27.91
N VAL A 556 -6.83 -5.81 -27.01
CA VAL A 556 -8.03 -5.37 -26.27
C VAL A 556 -7.56 -5.03 -24.86
N ILE A 557 -7.93 -3.84 -24.39
CA ILE A 557 -7.57 -3.33 -23.08
C ILE A 557 -8.85 -3.03 -22.32
N VAL A 558 -8.92 -3.48 -21.07
CA VAL A 558 -9.99 -3.17 -20.11
C VAL A 558 -9.41 -2.37 -18.94
N TRP A 559 -10.18 -1.49 -18.32
CA TRP A 559 -9.78 -0.71 -17.13
C TRP A 559 -11.01 -0.28 -16.33
N GLN A 560 -10.81 0.17 -15.09
CA GLN A 560 -11.84 0.88 -14.31
C GLN A 560 -11.63 2.39 -14.42
N GLU A 561 -12.68 3.19 -14.53
CA GLU A 561 -12.57 4.66 -14.47
C GLU A 561 -13.68 5.35 -13.69
N ILE A 562 -13.37 6.52 -13.14
CA ILE A 562 -14.31 7.44 -12.48
C ILE A 562 -14.05 8.88 -12.94
N ALA A 563 -15.11 9.68 -12.93
CA ALA A 563 -15.07 11.13 -13.15
C ALA A 563 -16.03 11.82 -12.16
N ALA A 564 -15.92 13.14 -12.01
CA ALA A 564 -16.73 13.91 -11.08
C ALA A 564 -18.25 13.63 -11.22
N GLY A 565 -18.88 13.23 -10.11
CA GLY A 565 -20.31 12.89 -10.05
C GLY A 565 -20.71 11.60 -10.80
N ARG A 566 -19.74 10.74 -11.14
CA ARG A 566 -19.96 9.39 -11.69
C ARG A 566 -19.54 8.33 -10.66
N ALA A 567 -20.05 7.12 -10.82
CA ALA A 567 -19.51 5.96 -10.14
C ALA A 567 -18.27 5.43 -10.89
N PHE A 568 -17.47 4.57 -10.24
CA PHE A 568 -16.46 3.76 -10.93
C PHE A 568 -17.14 2.79 -11.89
N ASP A 569 -16.72 2.78 -13.15
CA ASP A 569 -17.22 1.89 -14.20
C ASP A 569 -16.08 1.16 -14.92
N VAL A 570 -16.39 -0.05 -15.42
CA VAL A 570 -15.48 -0.86 -16.24
C VAL A 570 -15.66 -0.52 -17.72
N MET A 571 -14.55 -0.21 -18.36
CA MET A 571 -14.44 0.22 -19.75
C MET A 571 -13.56 -0.74 -20.54
N VAL A 572 -13.85 -0.93 -21.83
CA VAL A 572 -13.05 -1.78 -22.73
C VAL A 572 -12.85 -1.13 -24.10
N GLN A 573 -11.68 -1.34 -24.71
CA GLN A 573 -11.38 -0.88 -26.07
C GLN A 573 -10.41 -1.81 -26.81
N ALA A 574 -10.76 -2.21 -28.04
CA ALA A 574 -9.86 -2.83 -28.99
C ALA A 574 -9.14 -1.75 -29.83
N LEU A 575 -7.88 -1.44 -29.52
CA LEU A 575 -7.20 -0.22 -30.03
C LEU A 575 -7.10 -0.11 -31.57
N ALA A 576 -7.14 -1.22 -32.29
CA ALA A 576 -7.09 -1.24 -33.75
C ALA A 576 -8.47 -1.22 -34.44
N ARG A 577 -9.56 -1.34 -33.68
CA ARG A 577 -10.92 -1.57 -34.18
C ARG A 577 -11.91 -0.50 -33.68
N ASP A 578 -11.79 -0.10 -32.43
CA ASP A 578 -12.74 0.77 -31.73
C ASP A 578 -12.26 2.23 -31.71
N VAL A 579 -13.14 3.15 -32.14
CA VAL A 579 -12.86 4.60 -32.13
C VAL A 579 -12.94 5.18 -30.71
N GLU A 580 -13.86 4.66 -29.89
CA GLU A 580 -14.14 5.10 -28.52
C GLU A 580 -14.33 3.85 -27.63
N PRO A 581 -14.02 3.91 -26.33
CA PRO A 581 -14.23 2.79 -25.41
C PRO A 581 -15.71 2.51 -25.13
N VAL A 582 -16.02 1.24 -24.91
CA VAL A 582 -17.35 0.77 -24.48
C VAL A 582 -17.39 0.70 -22.96
N ASN A 583 -18.40 1.31 -22.33
CA ASN A 583 -18.68 1.15 -20.91
C ASN A 583 -19.54 -0.11 -20.71
N LEU A 584 -19.04 -1.07 -19.93
CA LEU A 584 -19.69 -2.37 -19.70
C LEU A 584 -20.61 -2.37 -18.47
N SER A 585 -20.36 -1.50 -17.49
CA SER A 585 -21.02 -1.57 -16.18
C SER A 585 -22.08 -0.52 -15.90
N ALA A 586 -22.08 0.64 -16.59
CA ALA A 586 -23.02 1.74 -16.31
C ALA A 586 -24.49 1.34 -16.44
N ALA A 587 -24.80 0.39 -17.34
CA ALA A 587 -26.16 -0.04 -17.59
C ALA A 587 -26.78 -0.67 -16.33
N GLY A 588 -27.87 -0.09 -15.85
CA GLY A 588 -28.61 -0.54 -14.66
C GLY A 588 -28.16 0.08 -13.33
N LYS A 589 -27.07 0.85 -13.29
CA LYS A 589 -26.68 1.59 -12.08
C LYS A 589 -27.62 2.75 -11.79
N GLN A 590 -27.91 2.96 -10.52
CA GLN A 590 -28.61 4.15 -10.02
C GLN A 590 -27.63 4.95 -9.15
N THR A 591 -27.39 6.20 -9.55
CA THR A 591 -26.46 7.11 -8.87
C THR A 591 -27.15 8.41 -8.49
N ASN A 592 -26.87 8.92 -7.29
CA ASN A 592 -27.31 10.25 -6.86
C ASN A 592 -26.30 10.89 -5.90
N PRO A 593 -26.16 12.23 -5.92
CA PRO A 593 -25.35 12.93 -4.92
C PRO A 593 -26.01 12.87 -3.53
N ALA A 594 -25.22 13.17 -2.51
CA ALA A 594 -25.70 13.42 -1.15
C ALA A 594 -26.71 14.58 -1.12
N ASN A 595 -27.63 14.52 -0.19
CA ASN A 595 -28.50 15.63 0.18
C ASN A 595 -27.85 16.50 1.28
N LEU A 596 -28.45 17.66 1.58
CA LEU A 596 -27.86 18.67 2.49
C LEU A 596 -27.90 18.31 3.99
N VAL A 597 -28.58 17.23 4.39
CA VAL A 597 -28.74 16.83 5.80
C VAL A 597 -28.21 15.43 6.10
N ASP A 598 -27.72 14.71 5.09
CA ASP A 598 -27.17 13.35 5.23
C ASP A 598 -26.18 13.06 4.08
N THR A 599 -24.90 12.94 4.40
CA THR A 599 -23.81 12.59 3.47
C THR A 599 -23.98 11.18 2.89
N ARG A 600 -24.42 10.22 3.71
CA ARG A 600 -24.63 8.81 3.32
C ARG A 600 -25.72 8.60 2.30
N SER A 601 -26.60 9.58 2.13
CA SER A 601 -27.63 9.51 1.10
C SER A 601 -27.09 9.52 -0.33
N ALA A 602 -25.79 9.77 -0.55
CA ALA A 602 -25.17 9.58 -1.86
C ALA A 602 -25.13 8.10 -2.23
N ARG A 603 -25.30 7.80 -3.53
CA ARG A 603 -25.22 6.43 -4.06
C ARG A 603 -24.33 6.42 -5.30
N TYR A 604 -23.23 5.67 -5.25
CA TYR A 604 -22.26 5.58 -6.35
C TYR A 604 -21.71 4.15 -6.54
N PRO A 605 -22.53 3.17 -6.97
CA PRO A 605 -22.10 1.77 -7.00
C PRO A 605 -20.93 1.54 -7.96
N ALA A 606 -19.83 1.05 -7.43
CA ALA A 606 -18.57 0.87 -8.12
C ALA A 606 -18.52 -0.46 -8.88
N SER A 607 -17.78 -0.46 -9.99
CA SER A 607 -17.33 -1.67 -10.67
C SER A 607 -15.81 -1.59 -10.83
N ILE A 608 -15.10 -2.60 -10.33
CA ILE A 608 -13.64 -2.52 -10.11
C ILE A 608 -12.94 -3.85 -10.41
N TRP A 609 -11.60 -3.83 -10.44
CA TRP A 609 -10.72 -4.99 -10.68
C TRP A 609 -11.10 -5.82 -11.93
N PRO A 610 -11.19 -5.20 -13.11
CA PRO A 610 -11.55 -5.92 -14.32
C PRO A 610 -10.46 -6.89 -14.79
N ARG A 611 -10.88 -8.04 -15.32
CA ARG A 611 -10.04 -9.05 -15.95
C ARG A 611 -10.59 -9.47 -17.30
N LEU A 612 -9.71 -9.79 -18.25
CA LEU A 612 -10.05 -9.99 -19.66
C LEU A 612 -9.45 -11.28 -20.24
N ALA A 613 -10.26 -12.06 -20.95
CA ALA A 613 -9.83 -13.20 -21.75
C ALA A 613 -10.33 -13.13 -23.21
N VAL A 614 -9.55 -13.72 -24.13
CA VAL A 614 -9.85 -13.86 -25.56
C VAL A 614 -9.89 -15.34 -25.91
N ALA A 615 -11.00 -15.83 -26.45
CA ALA A 615 -11.16 -17.20 -26.94
C ALA A 615 -10.41 -17.43 -28.27
N PRO A 616 -10.14 -18.70 -28.67
CA PRO A 616 -9.52 -19.02 -29.96
C PRO A 616 -10.30 -18.61 -31.22
N ASP A 617 -11.57 -18.23 -31.09
CA ASP A 617 -12.41 -17.67 -32.18
C ASP A 617 -12.65 -16.15 -32.06
N GLY A 618 -11.92 -15.47 -31.16
CA GLY A 618 -11.98 -14.02 -30.98
C GLY A 618 -13.10 -13.53 -30.06
N GLN A 619 -13.88 -14.42 -29.44
CA GLN A 619 -14.83 -14.03 -28.39
C GLN A 619 -14.10 -13.43 -27.19
N LEU A 620 -14.67 -12.37 -26.62
CA LEU A 620 -14.17 -11.68 -25.43
C LEU A 620 -14.99 -12.06 -24.20
N ALA A 621 -14.32 -12.18 -23.06
CA ALA A 621 -14.95 -12.27 -21.75
C ALA A 621 -14.29 -11.26 -20.81
N VAL A 622 -15.09 -10.41 -20.17
CA VAL A 622 -14.64 -9.42 -19.18
C VAL A 622 -15.37 -9.66 -17.87
N VAL A 623 -14.64 -9.96 -16.81
CA VAL A 623 -15.16 -10.16 -15.45
C VAL A 623 -14.69 -9.05 -14.51
N PHE A 624 -15.50 -8.65 -13.53
CA PHE A 624 -15.19 -7.58 -12.57
C PHE A 624 -16.04 -7.69 -11.29
N HIS A 625 -15.64 -6.99 -10.21
CA HIS A 625 -16.48 -6.88 -9.00
C HIS A 625 -17.49 -5.78 -9.20
N ASP A 626 -18.66 -5.91 -8.59
CA ASP A 626 -19.73 -4.92 -8.71
C ASP A 626 -20.61 -4.90 -7.45
N ASN A 627 -20.82 -3.72 -6.86
CA ASN A 627 -21.70 -3.57 -5.69
C ASN A 627 -23.05 -2.90 -6.03
N ARG A 628 -23.53 -2.94 -7.29
CA ARG A 628 -24.83 -2.33 -7.67
C ARG A 628 -26.03 -2.83 -6.87
N ASN A 629 -25.97 -4.09 -6.42
CA ASN A 629 -27.02 -4.80 -5.69
C ASN A 629 -26.88 -4.68 -4.18
N ASP A 630 -25.78 -4.09 -3.70
CA ASP A 630 -25.66 -3.59 -2.33
C ASP A 630 -26.80 -2.59 -2.07
N PRO A 631 -27.55 -2.74 -0.95
CA PRO A 631 -28.51 -1.73 -0.52
C PRO A 631 -27.88 -0.33 -0.37
N ASP A 632 -26.68 -0.25 0.20
CA ASP A 632 -26.00 1.00 0.60
C ASP A 632 -24.55 1.02 0.05
N PRO A 633 -24.38 1.02 -1.30
CA PRO A 633 -23.09 0.79 -1.94
C PRO A 633 -22.07 1.87 -1.62
N ASN A 634 -20.88 1.40 -1.25
CA ASN A 634 -19.76 2.17 -0.71
C ASN A 634 -19.98 2.71 0.71
N TRP A 635 -20.92 2.19 1.51
CA TRP A 635 -21.08 2.59 2.91
C TRP A 635 -20.99 1.39 3.84
N THR A 636 -20.38 1.53 5.02
CA THR A 636 -20.64 0.58 6.10
C THR A 636 -22.06 0.81 6.63
N SER A 637 -22.83 -0.28 6.67
CA SER A 637 -24.21 -0.38 7.15
C SER A 637 -25.28 0.43 6.42
N GLN A 638 -26.54 0.18 6.80
CA GLN A 638 -27.74 0.82 6.27
C GLN A 638 -28.22 1.96 7.19
N LEU A 639 -28.82 3.01 6.59
CA LEU A 639 -29.47 4.06 7.37
C LEU A 639 -30.68 3.50 8.15
N GLY A 640 -30.63 3.58 9.48
CA GLY A 640 -31.73 3.22 10.38
C GLY A 640 -31.66 1.83 11.01
N THR A 641 -30.74 0.97 10.57
CA THR A 641 -30.36 -0.27 11.28
C THR A 641 -29.44 0.05 12.47
N GLY A 642 -29.72 -0.50 13.65
CA GLY A 642 -28.87 -0.30 14.85
C GLY A 642 -27.62 -1.18 14.86
N GLU A 643 -26.68 -1.04 15.78
CA GLU A 643 -25.39 -1.78 15.78
C GLU A 643 -25.54 -3.31 15.70
N ASP A 644 -26.57 -3.89 16.30
CA ASP A 644 -26.87 -5.34 16.27
C ASP A 644 -27.46 -5.83 14.92
N GLU A 645 -27.95 -4.91 14.08
CA GLU A 645 -28.56 -5.16 12.76
C GLU A 645 -27.66 -4.62 11.62
N SER A 646 -26.95 -3.55 11.95
CA SER A 646 -25.90 -2.86 11.22
C SER A 646 -24.73 -3.79 11.07
N THR A 647 -24.24 -3.83 9.85
CA THR A 647 -23.31 -4.84 9.45
C THR A 647 -22.45 -4.21 8.36
N GLU A 648 -21.16 -4.11 8.64
CA GLU A 648 -20.12 -3.62 7.74
C GLU A 648 -19.93 -4.67 6.62
N PHE A 649 -20.88 -4.68 5.69
CA PHE A 649 -20.99 -5.65 4.62
C PHE A 649 -20.51 -5.05 3.30
N ASP A 650 -19.35 -5.51 2.84
CA ASP A 650 -18.90 -5.29 1.47
C ASP A 650 -19.69 -6.22 0.51
N ASN A 651 -20.92 -5.89 0.13
CA ASN A 651 -21.75 -6.77 -0.72
C ASN A 651 -21.35 -6.68 -2.21
N TRP A 652 -20.20 -7.28 -2.53
CA TRP A 652 -19.67 -7.38 -3.89
C TRP A 652 -20.16 -8.64 -4.60
N ASP A 653 -20.72 -8.46 -5.80
CA ASP A 653 -20.98 -9.52 -6.78
C ASP A 653 -19.81 -9.67 -7.76
N VAL A 654 -19.71 -10.84 -8.40
CA VAL A 654 -18.85 -11.07 -9.58
C VAL A 654 -19.69 -11.02 -10.85
N MET A 655 -19.47 -9.99 -11.67
CA MET A 655 -20.21 -9.75 -12.92
C MET A 655 -19.36 -10.10 -14.14
N ILE A 656 -19.98 -10.68 -15.17
CA ILE A 656 -19.33 -10.94 -16.47
C ILE A 656 -20.10 -10.35 -17.66
N ALA A 657 -19.35 -9.77 -18.60
CA ALA A 657 -19.80 -9.35 -19.92
C ALA A 657 -19.09 -10.17 -21.01
N LEU A 658 -19.82 -10.56 -22.06
CA LEU A 658 -19.29 -11.32 -23.19
C LEU A 658 -19.34 -10.46 -24.46
N GLY A 659 -18.26 -10.43 -25.23
CA GLY A 659 -18.12 -9.60 -26.42
C GLY A 659 -17.86 -10.43 -27.68
N GLN A 660 -18.48 -10.06 -28.80
CA GLN A 660 -18.22 -10.64 -30.12
C GLN A 660 -18.46 -9.57 -31.19
N ASP A 661 -17.50 -9.38 -32.10
CA ASP A 661 -17.62 -8.44 -33.25
C ASP A 661 -18.11 -7.02 -32.87
N GLY A 662 -17.65 -6.51 -31.72
CA GLY A 662 -18.02 -5.19 -31.20
C GLY A 662 -19.42 -5.10 -30.58
N GLN A 663 -20.13 -6.22 -30.41
CA GLN A 663 -21.37 -6.32 -29.65
C GLN A 663 -21.13 -6.99 -28.30
N TRP A 664 -21.79 -6.49 -27.25
CA TRP A 664 -21.64 -6.99 -25.88
C TRP A 664 -22.97 -7.52 -25.33
N SER A 665 -22.89 -8.56 -24.50
CA SER A 665 -24.04 -9.14 -23.79
C SER A 665 -24.56 -8.21 -22.70
N ALA A 666 -25.75 -8.53 -22.17
CA ALA A 666 -26.10 -8.08 -20.82
C ALA A 666 -25.12 -8.69 -19.79
N LEU A 667 -25.03 -8.08 -18.61
CA LEU A 667 -24.24 -8.62 -17.51
C LEU A 667 -24.90 -9.86 -16.91
N HIS A 668 -24.09 -10.86 -16.59
CA HIS A 668 -24.48 -12.02 -15.82
C HIS A 668 -23.78 -11.96 -14.46
N ASN A 669 -24.54 -12.15 -13.38
CA ASN A 669 -23.97 -12.33 -12.05
C ASN A 669 -23.56 -13.81 -11.89
N LEU A 670 -22.29 -14.05 -11.57
CA LEU A 670 -21.71 -15.36 -11.30
C LEU A 670 -21.48 -15.61 -9.80
N GLY A 671 -21.61 -14.55 -8.98
CA GLY A 671 -21.33 -14.59 -7.56
C GLY A 671 -22.25 -15.49 -6.77
N VAL A 672 -21.84 -15.78 -5.54
CA VAL A 672 -22.63 -16.50 -4.54
C VAL A 672 -23.51 -15.48 -3.81
N PRO A 673 -24.85 -15.64 -3.79
CA PRO A 673 -25.73 -14.74 -3.07
C PRO A 673 -25.35 -14.60 -1.59
N GLU A 674 -25.48 -13.39 -1.05
CA GLU A 674 -25.25 -13.07 0.37
C GLU A 674 -23.79 -13.31 0.82
N ARG A 675 -22.82 -13.07 -0.08
CA ARG A 675 -21.37 -13.12 0.19
C ARG A 675 -20.64 -11.91 -0.41
N ALA A 676 -19.42 -11.67 0.07
CA ALA A 676 -18.54 -10.63 -0.48
C ALA A 676 -17.53 -11.26 -1.44
N ASP A 677 -17.84 -11.23 -2.73
CA ASP A 677 -17.06 -11.89 -3.79
C ASP A 677 -16.09 -10.92 -4.48
N ARG A 678 -14.80 -11.28 -4.56
CA ARG A 678 -13.68 -10.39 -4.93
C ARG A 678 -12.56 -11.11 -5.68
N HIS A 679 -11.62 -10.32 -6.18
CA HIS A 679 -10.45 -10.68 -7.01
C HIS A 679 -10.69 -11.68 -8.14
N ALA A 680 -11.86 -11.59 -8.80
CA ALA A 680 -12.20 -12.42 -9.95
C ALA A 680 -11.11 -12.45 -11.04
N ASP A 681 -11.02 -13.59 -11.73
CA ASP A 681 -10.13 -13.85 -12.86
C ASP A 681 -10.84 -14.77 -13.87
N VAL A 682 -10.44 -14.70 -15.14
CA VAL A 682 -11.14 -15.37 -16.25
C VAL A 682 -10.17 -15.94 -17.28
N VAL A 683 -10.45 -17.13 -17.82
CA VAL A 683 -9.67 -17.72 -18.91
C VAL A 683 -10.54 -18.56 -19.85
N PHE A 684 -10.17 -18.62 -21.13
CA PHE A 684 -10.64 -19.64 -22.07
C PHE A 684 -9.58 -20.73 -22.25
N ASN A 685 -9.99 -22.00 -22.32
CA ASN A 685 -9.11 -23.09 -22.77
C ASN A 685 -9.22 -23.30 -24.31
N ASP A 686 -8.40 -24.19 -24.87
CA ASP A 686 -8.38 -24.47 -26.32
C ASP A 686 -9.68 -25.09 -26.85
N ASP A 687 -10.48 -25.74 -25.98
CA ASP A 687 -11.80 -26.27 -26.33
C ASP A 687 -12.89 -25.17 -26.37
N GLY A 688 -12.57 -23.95 -25.93
CA GLY A 688 -13.50 -22.84 -25.79
C GLY A 688 -14.33 -22.86 -24.50
N ARG A 689 -13.98 -23.69 -23.51
CA ARG A 689 -14.55 -23.62 -22.15
C ARG A 689 -14.09 -22.33 -21.49
N LEU A 690 -15.04 -21.57 -20.96
CA LEU A 690 -14.81 -20.34 -20.22
C LEU A 690 -14.82 -20.65 -18.72
N VAL A 691 -13.74 -20.35 -18.00
CA VAL A 691 -13.62 -20.58 -16.55
C VAL A 691 -13.44 -19.25 -15.84
N VAL A 692 -14.13 -19.09 -14.71
CA VAL A 692 -14.03 -17.92 -13.82
C VAL A 692 -13.73 -18.41 -12.40
N ALA A 693 -12.90 -17.68 -11.67
CA ALA A 693 -12.60 -17.94 -10.26
C ALA A 693 -12.44 -16.63 -9.47
N TRP A 694 -12.79 -16.63 -8.19
CA TRP A 694 -12.78 -15.46 -7.29
C TRP A 694 -12.56 -15.90 -5.84
N ASP A 695 -12.16 -15.00 -4.95
CA ASP A 695 -12.21 -15.23 -3.50
C ASP A 695 -13.50 -14.66 -2.89
N SER A 696 -13.97 -15.27 -1.81
CA SER A 696 -15.27 -14.97 -1.23
C SER A 696 -15.26 -15.13 0.29
N LYS A 697 -15.65 -14.08 1.03
CA LYS A 697 -15.94 -14.18 2.48
C LYS A 697 -17.44 -14.16 2.75
N GLU A 698 -17.85 -14.67 3.91
CA GLU A 698 -19.16 -14.33 4.46
C GLU A 698 -19.28 -12.81 4.58
N MET A 699 -20.48 -12.26 4.38
CA MET A 699 -20.73 -10.86 4.70
C MET A 699 -20.52 -10.68 6.20
N ARG A 700 -19.35 -10.17 6.57
CA ARG A 700 -18.90 -9.78 7.91
C ARG A 700 -17.60 -8.97 7.74
N PRO A 701 -17.34 -7.94 8.56
CA PRO A 701 -16.14 -7.12 8.40
C PRO A 701 -14.83 -7.86 8.67
N ALA A 702 -14.75 -8.55 9.82
CA ALA A 702 -13.52 -9.19 10.30
C ALA A 702 -13.80 -10.52 11.01
N GLY A 703 -12.74 -11.33 11.18
CA GLY A 703 -12.78 -12.62 11.88
C GLY A 703 -13.37 -13.77 11.06
N VAL A 704 -13.49 -13.59 9.74
CA VAL A 704 -13.96 -14.61 8.77
C VAL A 704 -12.92 -14.84 7.70
N ASN A 705 -12.78 -16.08 7.27
CA ASN A 705 -11.85 -16.46 6.21
C ASN A 705 -12.49 -16.26 4.83
N THR A 706 -11.67 -15.88 3.86
CA THR A 706 -11.99 -16.00 2.44
C THR A 706 -11.68 -17.41 1.93
N ALA A 707 -12.51 -17.93 1.04
CA ALA A 707 -12.28 -19.17 0.30
C ALA A 707 -12.34 -18.90 -1.21
N ILE A 708 -11.66 -19.74 -2.02
CA ILE A 708 -11.70 -19.62 -3.47
C ILE A 708 -12.94 -20.32 -4.02
N TYR A 709 -13.69 -19.64 -4.86
CA TYR A 709 -14.81 -20.16 -5.64
C TYR A 709 -14.51 -20.16 -7.13
N SER A 710 -15.16 -21.04 -7.87
CA SER A 710 -15.08 -21.10 -9.33
C SER A 710 -16.37 -21.60 -9.97
N THR A 711 -16.65 -21.11 -11.18
CA THR A 711 -17.63 -21.68 -12.12
C THR A 711 -17.04 -21.72 -13.53
N TRP A 712 -17.68 -22.47 -14.42
CA TRP A 712 -17.35 -22.49 -15.84
C TRP A 712 -18.60 -22.62 -16.72
N SER A 713 -18.41 -22.29 -17.99
CA SER A 713 -19.37 -22.48 -19.06
C SER A 713 -18.75 -23.36 -20.17
N ASP A 714 -19.51 -24.37 -20.59
CA ASP A 714 -19.18 -25.29 -21.68
C ASP A 714 -19.76 -24.84 -23.04
N ASP A 715 -20.54 -23.75 -23.04
CA ASP A 715 -21.24 -23.20 -24.21
C ASP A 715 -20.97 -21.70 -24.39
N LYS A 716 -19.74 -21.28 -24.06
CA LYS A 716 -19.21 -19.92 -24.31
C LYS A 716 -19.96 -18.80 -23.60
N GLY A 717 -20.39 -19.08 -22.38
CA GLY A 717 -21.04 -18.16 -21.45
C GLY A 717 -22.57 -18.09 -21.57
N VAL A 718 -23.20 -18.97 -22.35
CA VAL A 718 -24.66 -19.03 -22.50
C VAL A 718 -25.32 -19.69 -21.29
N SER A 719 -24.69 -20.70 -20.70
CA SER A 719 -25.07 -21.34 -19.44
C SER A 719 -23.85 -21.63 -18.57
N TRP A 720 -24.07 -21.68 -17.26
CA TRP A 720 -23.03 -21.76 -16.24
C TRP A 720 -23.31 -22.90 -15.27
N GLN A 721 -22.25 -23.54 -14.78
CA GLN A 721 -22.36 -24.45 -13.66
C GLN A 721 -22.62 -23.67 -12.35
N PRO A 722 -23.19 -24.30 -11.31
CA PRO A 722 -23.22 -23.71 -9.98
C PRO A 722 -21.79 -23.39 -9.49
N PRO A 723 -21.55 -22.23 -8.85
CA PRO A 723 -20.29 -21.95 -8.18
C PRO A 723 -19.96 -23.03 -7.15
N GLN A 724 -18.68 -23.42 -7.06
CA GLN A 724 -18.17 -24.36 -6.07
C GLN A 724 -16.88 -23.83 -5.46
N SER A 725 -16.62 -24.16 -4.19
CA SER A 725 -15.34 -23.86 -3.56
C SER A 725 -14.23 -24.80 -4.07
N VAL A 726 -12.99 -24.33 -4.04
CA VAL A 726 -11.82 -25.07 -4.55
C VAL A 726 -10.77 -25.24 -3.47
N ALA A 727 -10.45 -26.50 -3.14
CA ALA A 727 -9.45 -26.87 -2.13
C ALA A 727 -9.63 -26.15 -0.77
N GLU A 728 -10.89 -25.92 -0.40
CA GLU A 728 -11.30 -25.19 0.80
C GLU A 728 -10.84 -25.87 2.10
N ASP A 729 -10.36 -25.07 3.03
CA ASP A 729 -10.17 -25.42 4.43
C ASP A 729 -10.75 -24.28 5.25
N ALA A 730 -11.87 -24.54 5.94
CA ALA A 730 -12.62 -23.51 6.65
C ALA A 730 -11.83 -22.82 7.78
N GLN A 731 -10.77 -23.45 8.31
CA GLN A 731 -9.90 -22.83 9.30
C GLN A 731 -8.86 -21.88 8.69
N MET A 732 -8.67 -21.92 7.37
CA MET A 732 -7.60 -21.24 6.66
C MET A 732 -8.17 -20.21 5.68
N MET A 733 -7.31 -19.30 5.22
CA MET A 733 -7.68 -18.19 4.35
C MET A 733 -6.98 -18.30 3.00
N SER A 734 -7.73 -18.06 1.93
CA SER A 734 -7.27 -18.15 0.54
C SER A 734 -7.72 -16.90 -0.23
N GLN A 735 -6.81 -16.20 -0.92
CA GLN A 735 -7.10 -14.94 -1.63
C GLN A 735 -6.41 -14.84 -2.99
N TYR A 736 -6.92 -13.96 -3.85
CA TYR A 736 -6.34 -13.58 -5.15
C TYR A 736 -6.06 -14.79 -6.09
N PRO A 737 -7.12 -15.49 -6.56
CA PRO A 737 -6.94 -16.51 -7.58
C PRO A 737 -6.47 -15.90 -8.91
N ARG A 738 -5.64 -16.65 -9.62
CA ARG A 738 -5.32 -16.46 -11.04
C ARG A 738 -5.47 -17.75 -11.80
N LEU A 739 -5.93 -17.64 -13.03
CA LEU A 739 -6.15 -18.74 -13.95
C LEU A 739 -5.13 -18.72 -15.09
N GLY A 740 -4.77 -19.91 -15.58
CA GLY A 740 -3.99 -20.08 -16.79
C GLY A 740 -4.45 -21.33 -17.53
N ALA A 741 -4.49 -21.27 -18.86
CA ALA A 741 -4.83 -22.41 -19.71
C ALA A 741 -3.59 -23.01 -20.38
N GLN A 742 -3.59 -24.33 -20.56
CA GLN A 742 -2.59 -25.07 -21.31
C GLN A 742 -3.29 -26.20 -22.09
N GLY A 743 -3.63 -25.94 -23.34
CA GLY A 743 -4.51 -26.84 -24.09
C GLY A 743 -5.92 -26.84 -23.51
N SER A 744 -6.47 -28.03 -23.27
CA SER A 744 -7.75 -28.21 -22.58
C SER A 744 -7.67 -28.07 -21.05
N LEU A 745 -6.46 -28.11 -20.47
CA LEU A 745 -6.26 -28.00 -19.02
C LEU A 745 -6.39 -26.53 -18.59
N VAL A 746 -7.15 -26.28 -17.52
CA VAL A 746 -7.11 -25.01 -16.80
C VAL A 746 -6.46 -25.23 -15.44
N ARG A 747 -5.53 -24.36 -15.09
CA ARG A 747 -4.83 -24.33 -13.81
C ARG A 747 -5.19 -23.04 -13.08
N MET A 748 -5.28 -23.14 -11.76
CA MET A 748 -5.45 -22.01 -10.86
C MET A 748 -4.30 -21.94 -9.88
N ALA A 749 -3.88 -20.74 -9.51
CA ALA A 749 -2.97 -20.45 -8.42
C ALA A 749 -3.52 -19.31 -7.56
N TRP A 750 -3.37 -19.39 -6.24
CA TRP A 750 -3.80 -18.37 -5.28
C TRP A 750 -2.83 -18.36 -4.10
N TYR A 751 -2.91 -17.37 -3.21
CA TYR A 751 -2.11 -17.38 -1.99
C TYR A 751 -2.94 -17.76 -0.76
N ASP A 752 -2.33 -18.51 0.16
CA ASP A 752 -3.01 -19.29 1.19
C ASP A 752 -2.20 -19.35 2.50
N ASN A 753 -2.85 -19.24 3.66
CA ASN A 753 -2.19 -19.17 4.97
C ASN A 753 -2.09 -20.51 5.73
N ARG A 754 -2.46 -21.66 5.12
CA ARG A 754 -2.48 -22.98 5.78
C ARG A 754 -1.11 -23.56 6.14
N ALA A 755 -0.02 -22.89 5.77
CA ALA A 755 1.34 -23.31 6.09
C ALA A 755 1.63 -23.28 7.60
N SER A 756 2.44 -24.24 8.06
CA SER A 756 2.84 -24.35 9.47
C SER A 756 3.73 -23.20 9.96
N ASP A 757 4.37 -22.46 9.04
CA ASP A 757 5.14 -21.24 9.33
C ASP A 757 4.30 -19.96 9.25
N TRP A 758 2.96 -20.10 9.22
CA TRP A 758 1.89 -19.09 9.14
C TRP A 758 1.90 -18.15 7.94
N ARG A 759 3.01 -18.11 7.19
CA ARG A 759 3.23 -17.24 6.04
C ARG A 759 2.32 -17.64 4.88
N TRP A 760 1.94 -16.65 4.08
CA TRP A 760 1.27 -16.89 2.82
C TRP A 760 2.16 -17.73 1.90
N LYS A 761 1.60 -18.78 1.29
CA LYS A 761 2.22 -19.63 0.28
C LYS A 761 1.33 -19.72 -0.94
N ILE A 762 1.91 -20.06 -2.09
CA ILE A 762 1.11 -20.31 -3.29
C ILE A 762 0.49 -21.71 -3.21
N MET A 763 -0.83 -21.79 -3.32
CA MET A 763 -1.57 -23.02 -3.63
C MET A 763 -1.80 -23.10 -5.14
N THR A 764 -1.91 -24.33 -5.66
CA THR A 764 -2.26 -24.59 -7.06
C THR A 764 -3.28 -25.72 -7.19
N ALA A 765 -4.18 -25.63 -8.16
CA ALA A 765 -5.12 -26.71 -8.52
C ALA A 765 -5.34 -26.76 -10.03
N THR A 766 -5.84 -27.88 -10.55
CA THR A 766 -6.20 -28.06 -11.96
C THR A 766 -7.65 -28.48 -12.12
N LEU A 767 -8.32 -27.90 -13.11
CA LEU A 767 -9.66 -28.29 -13.54
C LEU A 767 -9.54 -29.27 -14.70
N HIS A 768 -9.96 -30.52 -14.48
CA HIS A 768 -9.98 -31.54 -15.52
C HIS A 768 -11.35 -32.23 -15.55
N ALA A 769 -11.94 -32.39 -16.73
CA ALA A 769 -13.26 -32.98 -16.93
C ALA A 769 -14.41 -32.36 -16.08
N GLY A 770 -14.26 -31.11 -15.63
CA GLY A 770 -15.26 -30.44 -14.77
C GLY A 770 -15.13 -30.76 -13.28
N VAL A 771 -13.95 -31.20 -12.83
CA VAL A 771 -13.63 -31.39 -11.40
C VAL A 771 -12.29 -30.72 -11.10
N TRP A 772 -12.25 -29.90 -10.05
CA TRP A 772 -10.99 -29.36 -9.51
C TRP A 772 -10.28 -30.42 -8.66
N GLY A 773 -8.95 -30.53 -8.80
CA GLY A 773 -8.13 -31.34 -7.89
C GLY A 773 -8.03 -30.75 -6.47
N ASP A 774 -7.64 -31.58 -5.50
CA ASP A 774 -7.62 -31.29 -4.04
C ASP A 774 -6.75 -30.09 -3.60
N GLY A 775 -5.98 -29.50 -4.50
CA GLY A 775 -5.06 -28.39 -4.22
C GLY A 775 -3.69 -28.85 -3.71
N HIS A 776 -2.65 -28.14 -4.13
CA HIS A 776 -1.26 -28.43 -3.81
C HIS A 776 -0.53 -27.16 -3.36
N LEU A 777 -0.16 -27.14 -2.08
CA LEU A 777 0.62 -26.07 -1.45
C LEU A 777 2.08 -26.17 -1.93
N LEU A 778 2.57 -25.12 -2.58
CA LEU A 778 3.98 -25.01 -2.91
C LEU A 778 4.76 -24.70 -1.62
N PRO A 779 5.74 -25.53 -1.21
CA PRO A 779 6.45 -25.41 0.07
C PRO A 779 7.55 -24.33 0.02
N ALA A 780 7.23 -23.20 -0.61
CA ALA A 780 8.11 -22.10 -0.91
C ALA A 780 8.64 -21.40 0.36
N PRO A 781 9.93 -21.01 0.41
CA PRO A 781 10.44 -20.15 1.47
C PRO A 781 9.87 -18.73 1.35
N GLY A 782 9.96 -17.96 2.43
CA GLY A 782 9.41 -16.59 2.51
C GLY A 782 7.88 -16.53 2.68
N ASN A 783 7.38 -15.31 2.70
CA ASN A 783 5.98 -14.98 2.42
C ASN A 783 5.81 -14.90 0.90
N ASN A 784 4.85 -15.61 0.32
CA ASN A 784 4.67 -15.72 -1.13
C ASN A 784 3.24 -15.35 -1.52
N THR A 785 3.09 -14.31 -2.35
CA THR A 785 1.82 -13.67 -2.71
C THR A 785 1.82 -13.24 -4.17
N TRP A 786 0.70 -12.67 -4.65
CA TRP A 786 0.55 -12.16 -6.03
C TRP A 786 0.97 -13.17 -7.12
N PRO A 787 0.39 -14.38 -7.16
CA PRO A 787 0.63 -15.29 -8.27
C PRO A 787 0.10 -14.72 -9.59
N ALA A 788 0.68 -15.12 -10.71
CA ALA A 788 0.14 -15.00 -12.07
C ALA A 788 0.55 -16.21 -12.91
N LEU A 789 -0.31 -16.64 -13.83
CA LEU A 789 -0.17 -17.87 -14.61
C LEU A 789 -0.25 -17.61 -16.12
N SER A 790 0.59 -18.30 -16.89
CA SER A 790 0.43 -18.41 -18.34
C SER A 790 1.06 -19.71 -18.83
N ALA A 791 0.28 -20.57 -19.49
CA ALA A 791 0.64 -21.97 -19.77
C ALA A 791 1.13 -22.71 -18.51
N ASP A 792 2.34 -23.27 -18.54
CA ASP A 792 3.01 -23.96 -17.43
C ASP A 792 3.80 -22.99 -16.51
N GLN A 793 3.82 -21.70 -16.80
CA GLN A 793 4.62 -20.71 -16.08
C GLN A 793 3.82 -20.04 -14.97
N LEU A 794 4.30 -20.20 -13.73
CA LEU A 794 3.84 -19.47 -12.57
C LEU A 794 4.89 -18.44 -12.15
N VAL A 795 4.49 -17.18 -12.03
CA VAL A 795 5.29 -16.13 -11.35
C VAL A 795 4.59 -15.68 -10.08
N PHE A 796 5.37 -15.28 -9.07
CA PHE A 796 4.85 -14.80 -7.78
C PHE A 796 5.85 -13.89 -7.07
N ALA A 797 5.37 -13.05 -6.16
CA ALA A 797 6.21 -12.25 -5.28
C ALA A 797 6.63 -13.07 -4.05
N SER A 798 7.87 -12.92 -3.58
CA SER A 798 8.41 -13.66 -2.43
C SER A 798 9.34 -12.81 -1.57
N THR A 799 9.24 -12.93 -0.25
CA THR A 799 10.19 -12.33 0.71
C THR A 799 11.37 -13.25 1.07
N ARG A 800 11.59 -14.36 0.36
CA ARG A 800 12.62 -15.37 0.69
C ARG A 800 14.07 -14.86 0.72
N ASP A 801 14.35 -13.75 0.03
CA ASP A 801 15.67 -13.10 -0.01
C ASP A 801 15.88 -12.11 1.17
N ALA A 802 14.85 -11.88 2.01
CA ALA A 802 14.93 -11.03 3.21
C ALA A 802 15.85 -11.64 4.27
N LYS A 803 16.59 -10.78 4.98
CA LYS A 803 17.59 -11.17 5.99
C LYS A 803 17.16 -10.89 7.43
N ARG A 804 16.17 -10.03 7.64
CA ARG A 804 15.64 -9.66 8.97
C ARG A 804 14.12 -9.81 8.99
N ALA A 805 13.55 -10.03 10.18
CA ALA A 805 12.10 -10.11 10.37
C ALA A 805 11.41 -8.73 10.38
N GLN A 806 12.17 -7.66 10.52
CA GLN A 806 11.73 -6.26 10.57
C GLN A 806 12.70 -5.37 9.79
N ARG A 807 12.25 -4.18 9.38
CA ARG A 807 13.05 -3.17 8.62
C ARG A 807 13.72 -3.70 7.33
N ASP A 808 13.27 -4.84 6.80
CA ASP A 808 13.71 -5.38 5.52
C ASP A 808 12.57 -5.29 4.50
N VAL A 809 12.75 -4.42 3.49
CA VAL A 809 11.76 -4.18 2.42
C VAL A 809 11.86 -5.17 1.27
N THR A 810 12.63 -6.26 1.41
CA THR A 810 12.86 -7.25 0.36
C THR A 810 11.57 -7.95 -0.07
N GLN A 811 11.18 -7.70 -1.32
CA GLN A 811 10.22 -8.53 -2.03
C GLN A 811 10.70 -8.70 -3.47
N VAL A 812 10.69 -9.92 -3.97
CA VAL A 812 11.36 -10.32 -5.21
C VAL A 812 10.45 -11.24 -6.01
N ILE A 813 10.43 -11.10 -7.32
CA ILE A 813 9.61 -11.92 -8.22
C ILE A 813 10.37 -13.20 -8.57
N TYR A 814 9.72 -14.33 -8.34
CA TYR A 814 10.18 -15.67 -8.69
C TYR A 814 9.30 -16.28 -9.79
N ARG A 815 9.90 -17.18 -10.57
CA ARG A 815 9.26 -18.02 -11.59
C ARG A 815 9.47 -19.48 -11.24
N ILE A 816 8.43 -20.28 -11.37
CA ILE A 816 8.51 -21.74 -11.37
C ILE A 816 7.76 -22.28 -12.60
N GLU A 817 8.34 -23.29 -13.22
CA GLU A 817 7.70 -24.08 -14.28
C GLU A 817 6.97 -25.24 -13.61
N LEU A 818 5.65 -25.25 -13.73
CA LEU A 818 4.81 -26.24 -13.07
C LEU A 818 4.67 -27.49 -13.95
N PRO A 819 4.70 -28.71 -13.37
CA PRO A 819 4.47 -29.93 -14.13
C PRO A 819 3.07 -29.93 -14.77
N LEU A 820 2.89 -30.71 -15.84
CA LEU A 820 1.57 -30.96 -16.44
C LEU A 820 0.60 -31.60 -15.43
#